data_AF-A0A925E829-F1
#
_entry.id   AF-A0A925E829-F1
#
_cell.length_a   1.000
_cell.length_b   1.000
_cell.length_c   1.000
_cell.angle_alpha   90.00
_cell.angle_beta   90.00
_cell.angle_gamma   90.00
#
_symmetry.space_group_name_H-M   'P 1'
#
loop_
_entity.id
_entity.type
_entity.pdbx_description
1 polymer ?
#
loop_
_entity_poly.entity_id
_entity_poly.type
_entity_poly.pdbx_seq_one_letter_code
_entity_poly.pdbx_strand_id
1 'polypeptide(L)'
;IDSLLYENVPGKIISRSAITKNGYRGFDITNRTRRGDLQRYNIFVTPFEIIFFKMSGNGEYVKNGMEAEKFFGSIQLKEYKNIAEPAVTAWKKYSPPHGGFVVDLPHEPYVGNDGSWIYDAEDKKAGTHFRVIRTDIHNYHFVEEDSFDLGLMEESFASSAFIEAQLARKQINHKGYPALDCKYMDKMGSVYLTRFLIQGPHYYTLVAHGKKETPAMSRFLNSFSIAPFQYREAKLQKDTSLYFSVTTPVFLEDKKIKLDITRYDYISGASEDEETENDILEGGTFRNKTISNDTTGEKVFVTFYRSPKYYYTKDSLALDKDNEQSFFGADSTWIVRYKKKSQLPNKMKTWEMIISDTGSSRALWGKSFYKDGVGFSLVTQIDTLTQPSVFIKSIFETFTPAEPLKGINPFVKKSRLFFEDFISSDSVVHKRALKHIDNIDLDSSDLPPLKKAIAWLNWNQKKYLGTKAALINKLGDIKTRESADYLKTLYYAFDDTVELQYSALENLLQHKTQYAYTIFRDIVNAEPPVLDITAGNNADYRYTSPILPYLSGYSYDNGKFMDELADSLQLTKTILPDLLPLLNLDDYKNSMMKLLGAMVDSNLVKPKEYDLYFSKFLIEAKQLLKKQAIAEKKKAIEKAEEDKEEKKTTSYYYTDDEKDAGNDDLTLYATLLLPYWETQVAVQPLVRQMLQSNDKQLRYRTLLLMVKNNKPYPDSLLRYFAGLDDYRYELYTDLKNLNKADKFPLSYNNHLDLGKSSLLEKKSYGKPDSVVYVDRLKTEYKGKKGFIYFYKYKAKKDDLTWKLATAGLVPEDPKQFEFEHDNNYGKTGMNPPLVTSYGYNRYSFTSFSDIKLNEDEPVTDQLKSMLKKLLYSRRKSAKAFYEEENDRVPTTDYSD
;
A
#
# COMPACT_ATOMS: atom_id res chain seq x y z
N ILE A 1 -35.76 -25.34 -1.20
CA ILE A 1 -37.04 -24.65 -1.51
C ILE A 1 -37.78 -24.28 -0.24
N ASP A 2 -38.04 -25.22 0.69
CA ASP A 2 -38.80 -24.90 1.91
C ASP A 2 -38.14 -23.79 2.76
N SER A 3 -36.81 -23.78 2.90
CA SER A 3 -36.09 -22.68 3.54
C SER A 3 -36.21 -21.35 2.78
N LEU A 4 -36.14 -21.39 1.44
CA LEU A 4 -36.33 -20.21 0.59
C LEU A 4 -37.75 -19.63 0.72
N LEU A 5 -38.77 -20.48 0.83
CA LEU A 5 -40.15 -20.04 1.02
C LEU A 5 -40.35 -19.34 2.37
N TYR A 6 -39.71 -19.84 3.43
CA TYR A 6 -39.77 -19.24 4.76
C TYR A 6 -39.15 -17.83 4.78
N GLU A 7 -38.02 -17.64 4.09
CA GLU A 7 -37.32 -16.36 4.04
C GLU A 7 -37.98 -15.34 3.09
N ASN A 8 -38.57 -15.80 1.97
CA ASN A 8 -38.98 -14.92 0.88
C ASN A 8 -40.50 -14.72 0.72
N VAL A 9 -41.34 -15.50 1.42
CA VAL A 9 -42.81 -15.35 1.36
C VAL A 9 -43.31 -14.64 2.63
N PRO A 10 -43.76 -13.37 2.56
CA PRO A 10 -44.10 -12.59 3.74
C PRO A 10 -45.39 -13.06 4.44
N GLY A 11 -45.38 -13.16 5.77
CA GLY A 11 -46.58 -13.44 6.55
C GLY A 11 -46.96 -14.93 6.54
N LYS A 12 -48.26 -15.24 6.52
CA LYS A 12 -48.76 -16.62 6.67
C LYS A 12 -49.12 -17.22 5.31
N ILE A 13 -48.48 -18.33 4.93
CA ILE A 13 -48.89 -19.13 3.78
C ILE A 13 -50.28 -19.73 4.07
N ILE A 14 -51.23 -19.46 3.18
CA ILE A 14 -52.62 -19.94 3.25
C ILE A 14 -52.79 -21.22 2.44
N SER A 15 -52.18 -21.29 1.25
CA SER A 15 -52.25 -22.46 0.38
C SER A 15 -50.91 -22.69 -0.31
N ARG A 16 -50.61 -23.96 -0.57
CA ARG A 16 -49.48 -24.42 -1.39
C ARG A 16 -49.94 -25.63 -2.19
N SER A 17 -49.95 -25.51 -3.51
CA SER A 17 -50.26 -26.61 -4.43
C SER A 17 -49.12 -26.83 -5.41
N ALA A 18 -48.90 -28.08 -5.80
CA ALA A 18 -47.94 -28.41 -6.85
C ALA A 18 -48.53 -28.06 -8.22
N ILE A 19 -47.73 -27.43 -9.08
CA ILE A 19 -48.11 -27.09 -10.46
C ILE A 19 -47.03 -27.57 -11.43
N THR A 20 -47.39 -27.69 -12.70
CA THR A 20 -46.43 -28.00 -13.78
C THR A 20 -46.72 -27.11 -14.98
N LYS A 21 -45.67 -26.54 -15.57
CA LYS A 21 -45.78 -25.67 -16.74
C LYS A 21 -44.58 -25.91 -17.67
N ASN A 22 -44.84 -26.14 -18.96
CA ASN A 22 -43.82 -26.44 -19.99
C ASN A 22 -42.77 -27.49 -19.55
N GLY A 23 -43.21 -28.54 -18.83
CA GLY A 23 -42.33 -29.63 -18.37
C GLY A 23 -41.56 -29.38 -17.07
N TYR A 24 -41.68 -28.19 -16.46
CA TYR A 24 -41.06 -27.86 -15.18
C TYR A 24 -42.07 -27.92 -14.03
N ARG A 25 -41.64 -28.53 -12.92
CA ARG A 25 -42.43 -28.61 -11.69
C ARG A 25 -42.29 -27.31 -10.89
N GLY A 26 -43.34 -26.96 -10.19
CA GLY A 26 -43.40 -25.74 -9.40
C GLY A 26 -44.43 -25.78 -8.28
N PHE A 27 -44.60 -24.64 -7.62
CA PHE A 27 -45.58 -24.43 -6.55
C PHE A 27 -46.42 -23.18 -6.84
N ASP A 28 -47.73 -23.28 -6.65
CA ASP A 28 -48.64 -22.16 -6.55
C ASP A 28 -48.92 -21.91 -5.07
N ILE A 29 -48.57 -20.72 -4.60
CA ILE A 29 -48.60 -20.35 -3.19
C ILE A 29 -49.44 -19.09 -3.02
N THR A 30 -50.41 -19.14 -2.11
CA THR A 30 -51.12 -17.94 -1.65
C THR A 30 -50.75 -17.68 -0.20
N ASN A 31 -50.41 -16.44 0.15
CA ASN A 31 -50.11 -16.01 1.51
C ASN A 31 -50.84 -14.71 1.86
N ARG A 32 -51.01 -14.49 3.16
CA ARG A 32 -51.51 -13.24 3.72
C ARG A 32 -50.42 -12.53 4.49
N THR A 33 -50.14 -11.28 4.12
CA THR A 33 -49.14 -10.45 4.80
C THR A 33 -49.63 -10.06 6.21
N ARG A 34 -48.73 -9.51 7.03
CA ARG A 34 -49.10 -8.96 8.35
C ARG A 34 -50.14 -7.83 8.29
N ARG A 35 -50.26 -7.14 7.14
CA ARG A 35 -51.24 -6.07 6.91
C ARG A 35 -52.62 -6.58 6.47
N GLY A 36 -52.75 -7.90 6.25
CA GLY A 36 -53.99 -8.52 5.79
C GLY A 36 -54.10 -8.69 4.27
N ASP A 37 -53.14 -8.18 3.51
CA ASP A 37 -53.13 -8.25 2.04
C ASP A 37 -52.77 -9.64 1.53
N LEU A 38 -53.48 -10.11 0.51
CA LEU A 38 -53.18 -11.37 -0.17
C LEU A 38 -52.14 -11.21 -1.27
N GLN A 39 -51.26 -12.20 -1.36
CA GLN A 39 -50.28 -12.36 -2.43
C GLN A 39 -50.36 -13.78 -2.98
N ARG A 40 -50.05 -13.93 -4.27
CA ARG A 40 -49.94 -15.22 -4.94
C ARG A 40 -48.60 -15.32 -5.65
N TYR A 41 -48.02 -16.53 -5.64
CA TYR A 41 -46.73 -16.84 -6.22
C TYR A 41 -46.85 -18.09 -7.07
N ASN A 42 -46.32 -18.07 -8.30
CA ASN A 42 -45.96 -19.27 -9.03
C ASN A 42 -44.44 -19.39 -9.05
N ILE A 43 -43.94 -20.47 -8.48
CA ILE A 43 -42.50 -20.73 -8.35
C ILE A 43 -42.16 -21.95 -9.18
N PHE A 44 -41.33 -21.81 -10.21
CA PHE A 44 -40.92 -22.92 -11.06
C PHE A 44 -39.44 -23.22 -10.88
N VAL A 45 -39.12 -24.52 -10.81
CA VAL A 45 -37.74 -25.00 -10.69
C VAL A 45 -37.32 -25.57 -12.03
N THR A 46 -36.36 -24.91 -12.66
CA THR A 46 -35.68 -25.39 -13.87
C THR A 46 -34.29 -25.93 -13.50
N PRO A 47 -33.58 -26.60 -14.41
CA PRO A 47 -32.20 -27.03 -14.16
C PRO A 47 -31.21 -25.89 -13.91
N PHE A 48 -31.51 -24.67 -14.35
CA PHE A 48 -30.58 -23.54 -14.35
C PHE A 48 -31.02 -22.42 -13.40
N GLU A 49 -32.34 -22.24 -13.22
CA GLU A 49 -32.93 -21.13 -12.48
C GLU A 49 -34.13 -21.58 -11.64
N ILE A 50 -34.34 -20.89 -10.51
CA ILE A 50 -35.62 -20.89 -9.81
C ILE A 50 -36.34 -19.58 -10.15
N ILE A 51 -37.49 -19.67 -10.80
CA ILE A 51 -38.22 -18.52 -11.32
C ILE A 51 -39.42 -18.22 -10.42
N PHE A 52 -39.50 -16.99 -9.91
CA PHE A 52 -40.59 -16.51 -9.07
C PHE A 52 -41.48 -15.53 -9.85
N PHE A 53 -42.74 -15.89 -10.05
CA PHE A 53 -43.77 -14.95 -10.48
C PHE A 53 -44.60 -14.58 -9.26
N LYS A 54 -44.74 -13.28 -8.98
CA LYS A 54 -45.44 -12.78 -7.80
C LYS A 54 -46.47 -11.74 -8.20
N MET A 55 -47.65 -11.81 -7.58
CA MET A 55 -48.65 -10.75 -7.61
C MET A 55 -49.10 -10.40 -6.19
N SER A 56 -49.27 -9.11 -5.92
CA SER A 56 -49.69 -8.57 -4.62
C SER A 56 -50.78 -7.53 -4.85
N GLY A 57 -51.72 -7.39 -3.91
CA GLY A 57 -52.73 -6.35 -3.93
C GLY A 57 -53.43 -6.20 -2.59
N ASN A 58 -54.06 -5.04 -2.37
CA ASN A 58 -54.67 -4.72 -1.07
C ASN A 58 -55.86 -5.65 -0.76
N GLY A 59 -55.94 -6.11 0.49
CA GLY A 59 -56.99 -7.02 0.96
C GLY A 59 -57.08 -8.30 0.11
N GLU A 60 -58.25 -8.57 -0.47
CA GLU A 60 -58.52 -9.78 -1.24
C GLU A 60 -58.37 -9.59 -2.77
N TYR A 61 -57.76 -8.49 -3.23
CA TYR A 61 -57.65 -8.15 -4.66
C TYR A 61 -57.08 -9.29 -5.52
N VAL A 62 -55.99 -9.94 -5.06
CA VAL A 62 -55.34 -11.04 -5.80
C VAL A 62 -56.22 -12.28 -5.90
N LYS A 63 -57.17 -12.47 -4.98
CA LYS A 63 -58.09 -13.61 -4.96
C LYS A 63 -59.34 -13.37 -5.80
N ASN A 64 -59.83 -12.13 -5.82
CA ASN A 64 -61.11 -11.79 -6.45
C ASN A 64 -60.98 -11.14 -7.84
N GLY A 65 -59.78 -10.71 -8.25
CA GLY A 65 -59.52 -10.08 -9.54
C GLY A 65 -59.20 -11.09 -10.66
N MET A 66 -59.72 -10.86 -11.87
CA MET A 66 -59.41 -11.67 -13.06
C MET A 66 -57.96 -11.47 -13.55
N GLU A 67 -57.31 -10.39 -13.11
CA GLU A 67 -55.95 -10.00 -13.47
C GLU A 67 -54.92 -11.04 -12.99
N ALA A 68 -55.15 -11.64 -11.82
CA ALA A 68 -54.29 -12.68 -11.29
C ALA A 68 -54.33 -13.94 -12.17
N GLU A 69 -55.52 -14.37 -12.56
CA GLU A 69 -55.68 -15.53 -13.44
C GLU A 69 -55.08 -15.29 -14.82
N LYS A 70 -55.28 -14.10 -15.40
CA LYS A 70 -54.67 -13.71 -16.68
C LYS A 70 -53.15 -13.71 -16.60
N PHE A 71 -52.57 -13.07 -15.59
CA PHE A 71 -51.13 -13.01 -15.39
C PHE A 71 -50.53 -14.42 -15.25
N PHE A 72 -50.98 -15.20 -14.26
CA PHE A 72 -50.42 -16.53 -14.00
C PHE A 72 -50.72 -17.54 -15.12
N GLY A 73 -51.88 -17.42 -15.80
CA GLY A 73 -52.24 -18.25 -16.94
C GLY A 73 -51.36 -18.02 -18.16
N SER A 74 -50.95 -16.76 -18.38
CA SER A 74 -50.13 -16.34 -19.53
C SER A 74 -48.65 -16.73 -19.46
N ILE A 75 -48.16 -17.19 -18.30
CA ILE A 75 -46.76 -17.61 -18.13
C ILE A 75 -46.42 -18.71 -19.14
N GLN A 76 -45.30 -18.54 -19.86
CA GLN A 76 -44.71 -19.58 -20.70
C GLN A 76 -43.22 -19.66 -20.38
N LEU A 77 -42.73 -20.87 -20.09
CA LEU A 77 -41.33 -21.10 -19.78
C LEU A 77 -40.61 -21.69 -21.00
N LYS A 78 -39.37 -21.24 -21.23
CA LYS A 78 -38.52 -21.80 -22.28
C LYS A 78 -38.14 -23.24 -21.93
N GLU A 79 -38.59 -24.18 -22.74
CA GLU A 79 -38.22 -25.58 -22.61
C GLU A 79 -36.91 -25.85 -23.36
N TYR A 80 -35.89 -26.33 -22.65
CA TYR A 80 -34.62 -26.73 -23.26
C TYR A 80 -34.72 -28.19 -23.69
N LYS A 81 -35.17 -28.42 -24.93
CA LYS A 81 -35.31 -29.77 -25.49
C LYS A 81 -33.99 -30.24 -26.07
N ASN A 82 -33.55 -31.44 -25.69
CA ASN A 82 -32.61 -32.21 -26.50
C ASN A 82 -33.24 -32.42 -27.88
N ILE A 83 -32.50 -32.17 -28.96
CA ILE A 83 -33.02 -32.26 -30.33
C ILE A 83 -33.63 -33.65 -30.55
N ALA A 84 -34.89 -33.70 -30.97
CA ALA A 84 -35.67 -34.94 -31.12
C ALA A 84 -35.14 -35.82 -32.27
N GLU A 85 -35.11 -37.13 -32.04
CA GLU A 85 -34.88 -38.18 -33.05
C GLU A 85 -36.01 -38.22 -34.10
N PRO A 86 -35.75 -38.70 -35.35
CA PRO A 86 -34.65 -39.58 -35.73
C PRO A 86 -33.66 -38.92 -36.70
N ALA A 87 -32.63 -38.30 -36.13
CA ALA A 87 -31.35 -38.10 -36.81
C ALA A 87 -30.25 -38.04 -35.75
N VAL A 88 -29.54 -39.16 -35.60
CA VAL A 88 -28.12 -39.26 -35.18
C VAL A 88 -27.56 -38.03 -34.44
N THR A 89 -27.44 -38.10 -33.11
CA THR A 89 -26.37 -37.46 -32.30
C THR A 89 -25.90 -36.04 -32.67
N ALA A 90 -26.77 -35.10 -33.02
CA ALA A 90 -26.33 -33.76 -33.41
C ALA A 90 -26.23 -32.83 -32.18
N TRP A 91 -25.14 -32.95 -31.40
CA TRP A 91 -24.73 -31.83 -30.53
C TRP A 91 -24.58 -30.57 -31.39
N LYS A 92 -25.11 -29.45 -30.90
CA LYS A 92 -25.05 -28.16 -31.58
C LYS A 92 -23.70 -27.50 -31.30
N LYS A 93 -23.01 -27.08 -32.34
CA LYS A 93 -21.87 -26.16 -32.22
C LYS A 93 -22.41 -24.78 -31.87
N TYR A 94 -22.19 -24.33 -30.64
CA TYR A 94 -22.65 -23.06 -30.10
C TYR A 94 -21.51 -22.03 -30.06
N SER A 95 -21.87 -20.76 -30.30
CA SER A 95 -21.05 -19.58 -30.06
C SER A 95 -21.97 -18.51 -29.48
N PRO A 96 -21.52 -17.69 -28.50
CA PRO A 96 -22.26 -16.50 -28.10
C PRO A 96 -22.48 -15.58 -29.31
N PRO A 97 -23.57 -14.79 -29.34
CA PRO A 97 -23.82 -13.84 -30.43
C PRO A 97 -22.71 -12.80 -30.63
N HIS A 98 -21.96 -12.50 -29.57
CA HIS A 98 -20.82 -11.60 -29.56
C HIS A 98 -19.48 -12.30 -29.79
N GLY A 99 -19.45 -13.59 -30.13
CA GLY A 99 -18.22 -14.37 -30.29
C GLY A 99 -17.53 -14.71 -28.97
N GLY A 100 -16.20 -14.83 -28.98
CA GLY A 100 -15.36 -15.15 -27.82
C GLY A 100 -14.98 -16.63 -27.74
N PHE A 101 -15.93 -17.55 -27.93
CA PHE A 101 -15.64 -18.99 -27.97
C PHE A 101 -16.65 -19.79 -28.79
N VAL A 102 -16.27 -21.02 -29.12
CA VAL A 102 -17.12 -22.03 -29.76
C VAL A 102 -17.03 -23.32 -28.95
N VAL A 103 -18.16 -24.00 -28.74
CA VAL A 103 -18.24 -25.27 -27.99
C VAL A 103 -19.41 -26.12 -28.49
N ASP A 104 -19.27 -27.44 -28.48
CA ASP A 104 -20.39 -28.35 -28.75
C ASP A 104 -21.24 -28.51 -27.48
N LEU A 105 -22.56 -28.37 -27.59
CA LEU A 105 -23.53 -28.54 -26.50
C LEU A 105 -24.74 -29.40 -26.94
N PRO A 106 -25.47 -30.05 -26.00
CA PRO A 106 -26.64 -30.87 -26.33
C PRO A 106 -27.83 -30.05 -26.84
N HIS A 107 -27.91 -28.78 -26.46
CA HIS A 107 -28.92 -27.82 -26.91
C HIS A 107 -28.34 -26.40 -26.82
N GLU A 108 -29.13 -25.40 -27.21
CA GLU A 108 -28.76 -24.00 -27.01
C GLU A 108 -28.74 -23.67 -25.51
N PRO A 109 -27.65 -23.10 -24.98
CA PRO A 109 -27.48 -22.95 -23.54
C PRO A 109 -28.42 -21.89 -22.96
N TYR A 110 -28.72 -22.04 -21.68
CA TYR A 110 -29.11 -20.94 -20.82
C TYR A 110 -27.91 -19.98 -20.67
N VAL A 111 -28.16 -18.67 -20.73
CA VAL A 111 -27.11 -17.65 -20.59
C VAL A 111 -27.45 -16.77 -19.38
N GLY A 112 -26.58 -16.78 -18.37
CA GLY A 112 -26.68 -15.94 -17.18
C GLY A 112 -25.48 -15.01 -17.05
N ASN A 113 -25.63 -13.94 -16.26
CA ASN A 113 -24.53 -13.07 -15.85
C ASN A 113 -24.74 -12.64 -14.40
N ASP A 114 -23.87 -13.10 -13.50
CA ASP A 114 -23.86 -12.80 -12.06
C ASP A 114 -22.59 -12.03 -11.64
N GLY A 115 -21.92 -11.39 -12.60
CA GLY A 115 -20.53 -10.94 -12.50
C GLY A 115 -19.59 -11.81 -13.33
N SER A 116 -19.97 -13.05 -13.63
CA SER A 116 -19.37 -13.89 -14.67
C SER A 116 -20.41 -14.30 -15.70
N TRP A 117 -20.01 -14.47 -16.96
CA TRP A 117 -20.89 -15.01 -17.98
C TRP A 117 -20.99 -16.53 -17.83
N ILE A 118 -22.21 -17.05 -17.70
CA ILE A 118 -22.48 -18.47 -17.49
C ILE A 118 -23.28 -19.00 -18.68
N TYR A 119 -22.85 -20.13 -19.24
CA TYR A 119 -23.51 -20.82 -20.35
C TYR A 119 -23.79 -22.26 -19.95
N ASP A 120 -25.03 -22.58 -19.64
CA ASP A 120 -25.44 -23.89 -19.12
C ASP A 120 -26.26 -24.71 -20.11
N ALA A 121 -25.96 -26.00 -20.18
CA ALA A 121 -26.78 -26.98 -20.88
C ALA A 121 -26.88 -28.28 -20.09
N GLU A 122 -27.91 -29.07 -20.37
CA GLU A 122 -28.12 -30.37 -19.76
C GLU A 122 -28.49 -31.40 -20.83
N ASP A 123 -27.89 -32.58 -20.76
CA ASP A 123 -28.47 -33.78 -21.36
C ASP A 123 -29.36 -34.48 -20.34
N LYS A 124 -30.66 -34.17 -20.39
CA LYS A 124 -31.67 -34.69 -19.45
C LYS A 124 -31.78 -36.23 -19.46
N LYS A 125 -31.48 -36.89 -20.59
CA LYS A 125 -31.54 -38.36 -20.70
C LYS A 125 -30.33 -39.01 -20.03
N ALA A 126 -29.15 -38.40 -20.20
CA ALA A 126 -27.91 -38.88 -19.59
C ALA A 126 -27.73 -38.41 -18.13
N GLY A 127 -28.47 -37.39 -17.69
CA GLY A 127 -28.27 -36.74 -16.40
C GLY A 127 -26.89 -36.09 -16.30
N THR A 128 -26.45 -35.44 -17.38
CA THR A 128 -25.15 -34.78 -17.48
C THR A 128 -25.34 -33.29 -17.73
N HIS A 129 -24.64 -32.46 -16.98
CA HIS A 129 -24.69 -31.00 -17.07
C HIS A 129 -23.37 -30.46 -17.60
N PHE A 130 -23.46 -29.39 -18.39
CA PHE A 130 -22.31 -28.72 -19.01
C PHE A 130 -22.41 -27.22 -18.73
N ARG A 131 -21.30 -26.63 -18.31
CA ARG A 131 -21.19 -25.21 -18.00
C ARG A 131 -19.92 -24.63 -18.58
N VAL A 132 -20.03 -23.46 -19.20
CA VAL A 132 -18.88 -22.56 -19.45
C VAL A 132 -19.06 -21.34 -18.57
N ILE A 133 -18.05 -21.00 -17.78
CA ILE A 133 -17.96 -19.76 -17.03
C ILE A 133 -16.87 -18.91 -17.68
N ARG A 134 -17.16 -17.64 -17.98
CA ARG A 134 -16.17 -16.64 -18.37
C ARG A 134 -16.18 -15.51 -17.34
N THR A 135 -15.06 -15.35 -16.65
CA THR A 135 -14.80 -14.25 -15.73
C THR A 135 -13.76 -13.32 -16.33
N ASP A 136 -14.04 -12.02 -16.35
CA ASP A 136 -13.18 -11.04 -17.02
C ASP A 136 -12.33 -10.29 -15.97
N ILE A 137 -11.05 -10.64 -15.86
CA ILE A 137 -10.11 -10.09 -14.86
C ILE A 137 -9.02 -9.29 -15.56
N HIS A 138 -8.90 -8.01 -15.20
CA HIS A 138 -7.94 -7.07 -15.79
C HIS A 138 -6.82 -6.72 -14.81
N ASN A 139 -5.59 -6.80 -15.28
CA ASN A 139 -4.39 -6.34 -14.58
C ASN A 139 -3.63 -5.35 -15.46
N TYR A 140 -3.32 -4.17 -14.93
CA TYR A 140 -2.60 -3.12 -15.67
C TYR A 140 -1.14 -2.94 -15.25
N HIS A 141 -0.69 -3.67 -14.22
CA HIS A 141 0.63 -3.52 -13.61
C HIS A 141 1.43 -4.82 -13.52
N PHE A 142 0.83 -5.96 -13.87
CA PHE A 142 1.52 -7.24 -13.95
C PHE A 142 0.82 -8.23 -14.88
N VAL A 143 1.57 -9.22 -15.36
CA VAL A 143 1.03 -10.43 -16.00
C VAL A 143 1.73 -11.64 -15.39
N GLU A 144 0.96 -12.56 -14.81
CA GLU A 144 1.51 -13.68 -14.05
C GLU A 144 1.77 -14.91 -14.94
N GLU A 145 2.61 -15.84 -14.50
CA GLU A 145 2.78 -17.14 -15.15
C GLU A 145 1.44 -17.88 -15.30
N ASP A 146 1.12 -18.35 -16.50
CA ASP A 146 -0.16 -19.02 -16.76
C ASP A 146 -0.32 -20.28 -15.90
N SER A 147 0.74 -21.05 -15.72
CA SER A 147 0.70 -22.28 -14.91
C SER A 147 0.33 -22.02 -13.45
N PHE A 148 0.66 -20.83 -12.93
CA PHE A 148 0.33 -20.44 -11.58
C PHE A 148 -1.13 -19.98 -11.48
N ASP A 149 -1.56 -19.07 -12.35
CA ASP A 149 -2.95 -18.57 -12.32
C ASP A 149 -3.96 -19.68 -12.65
N LEU A 150 -3.65 -20.59 -13.57
CA LEU A 150 -4.47 -21.79 -13.81
C LEU A 150 -4.57 -22.66 -12.55
N GLY A 151 -3.47 -22.77 -11.79
CA GLY A 151 -3.47 -23.44 -10.50
C GLY A 151 -4.32 -22.74 -9.45
N LEU A 152 -4.39 -21.41 -9.48
CA LEU A 152 -5.24 -20.63 -8.58
C LEU A 152 -6.73 -20.80 -8.92
N MET A 153 -7.09 -20.84 -10.20
CA MET A 153 -8.46 -21.15 -10.65
C MET A 153 -8.88 -22.55 -10.18
N GLU A 154 -7.99 -23.52 -10.34
CA GLU A 154 -8.19 -24.89 -9.90
C GLU A 154 -8.39 -24.99 -8.39
N GLU A 155 -7.55 -24.32 -7.60
CA GLU A 155 -7.65 -24.28 -6.15
C GLU A 155 -8.96 -23.66 -5.66
N SER A 156 -9.37 -22.54 -6.27
CA SER A 156 -10.67 -21.90 -5.97
C SER A 156 -11.86 -22.83 -6.28
N PHE A 157 -11.80 -23.57 -7.38
CA PHE A 157 -12.84 -24.57 -7.69
C PHE A 157 -12.81 -25.73 -6.70
N ALA A 158 -11.63 -26.28 -6.41
CA ALA A 158 -11.43 -27.41 -5.50
C ALA A 158 -11.85 -27.08 -4.05
N SER A 159 -11.77 -25.81 -3.62
CA SER A 159 -12.24 -25.37 -2.30
C SER A 159 -13.77 -25.28 -2.16
N SER A 160 -14.52 -25.56 -3.23
CA SER A 160 -15.98 -25.53 -3.19
C SER A 160 -16.53 -26.61 -2.23
N ALA A 161 -17.51 -26.23 -1.40
CA ALA A 161 -18.04 -27.09 -0.34
C ALA A 161 -18.67 -28.42 -0.81
N PHE A 162 -18.99 -28.55 -2.11
CA PHE A 162 -19.55 -29.77 -2.69
C PHE A 162 -18.48 -30.78 -3.14
N ILE A 163 -17.22 -30.38 -3.31
CA ILE A 163 -16.12 -31.26 -3.68
C ILE A 163 -15.69 -32.09 -2.46
N GLU A 164 -15.48 -33.39 -2.67
CA GLU A 164 -14.93 -34.31 -1.66
C GLU A 164 -13.45 -34.61 -1.93
N ALA A 165 -13.11 -34.93 -3.18
CA ALA A 165 -11.74 -35.31 -3.55
C ALA A 165 -11.37 -34.89 -4.98
N GLN A 166 -10.11 -34.51 -5.17
CA GLN A 166 -9.50 -34.40 -6.49
C GLN A 166 -8.92 -35.75 -6.92
N LEU A 167 -9.39 -36.26 -8.06
CA LEU A 167 -9.02 -37.56 -8.61
C LEU A 167 -7.90 -37.48 -9.64
N ALA A 168 -7.82 -36.40 -10.41
CA ALA A 168 -6.76 -36.19 -11.39
C ALA A 168 -6.52 -34.69 -11.63
N ARG A 169 -5.28 -34.35 -11.99
CA ARG A 169 -4.83 -33.00 -12.32
C ARG A 169 -3.74 -33.07 -13.39
N LYS A 170 -3.91 -32.36 -14.50
CA LYS A 170 -2.96 -32.41 -15.63
C LYS A 170 -2.88 -31.07 -16.38
N GLN A 171 -1.67 -30.50 -16.43
CA GLN A 171 -1.38 -29.39 -17.33
C GLN A 171 -1.33 -29.90 -18.78
N ILE A 172 -1.98 -29.19 -19.68
CA ILE A 172 -2.07 -29.51 -21.10
C ILE A 172 -1.89 -28.26 -21.96
N ASN A 173 -1.67 -28.47 -23.27
CA ASN A 173 -1.88 -27.43 -24.27
C ASN A 173 -3.13 -27.79 -25.07
N HIS A 174 -4.16 -26.95 -24.99
CA HIS A 174 -5.42 -27.14 -25.70
C HIS A 174 -5.52 -26.14 -26.85
N LYS A 175 -5.37 -26.64 -28.09
CA LYS A 175 -5.48 -25.84 -29.33
C LYS A 175 -4.61 -24.56 -29.30
N GLY A 176 -3.40 -24.64 -28.76
CA GLY A 176 -2.45 -23.53 -28.66
C GLY A 176 -2.38 -22.87 -27.29
N TYR A 177 -3.41 -23.05 -26.44
CA TYR A 177 -3.49 -22.41 -25.12
C TYR A 177 -2.99 -23.32 -23.99
N PRO A 178 -2.18 -22.82 -23.05
CA PRO A 178 -1.99 -23.47 -21.76
C PRO A 178 -3.33 -23.64 -21.05
N ALA A 179 -3.59 -24.85 -20.56
CA ALA A 179 -4.82 -25.19 -19.85
C ALA A 179 -4.56 -26.24 -18.78
N LEU A 180 -5.45 -26.31 -17.79
CA LEU A 180 -5.38 -27.27 -16.69
C LEU A 180 -6.65 -28.12 -16.65
N ASP A 181 -6.50 -29.42 -16.87
CA ASP A 181 -7.57 -30.40 -16.74
C ASP A 181 -7.59 -30.99 -15.35
N CYS A 182 -8.76 -31.02 -14.73
CA CYS A 182 -8.96 -31.67 -13.43
C CYS A 182 -10.18 -32.60 -13.45
N LYS A 183 -10.13 -33.58 -12.56
CA LYS A 183 -11.25 -34.48 -12.27
C LYS A 183 -11.50 -34.49 -10.77
N TYR A 184 -12.75 -34.33 -10.38
CA TYR A 184 -13.18 -34.35 -8.99
C TYR A 184 -14.31 -35.33 -8.75
N MET A 185 -14.44 -35.76 -7.50
CA MET A 185 -15.60 -36.43 -6.95
C MET A 185 -16.30 -35.49 -5.98
N ASP A 186 -17.62 -35.38 -6.09
CA ASP A 186 -18.41 -34.68 -5.08
C ASP A 186 -18.80 -35.60 -3.92
N LYS A 187 -19.36 -35.00 -2.86
CA LYS A 187 -19.83 -35.71 -1.66
C LYS A 187 -20.98 -36.70 -1.90
N MET A 188 -21.55 -36.73 -3.10
CA MET A 188 -22.59 -37.66 -3.52
C MET A 188 -22.06 -38.76 -4.45
N GLY A 189 -20.74 -38.80 -4.71
CA GLY A 189 -20.08 -39.74 -5.61
C GLY A 189 -20.20 -39.41 -7.10
N SER A 190 -20.74 -38.25 -7.47
CA SER A 190 -20.78 -37.80 -8.86
C SER A 190 -19.42 -37.25 -9.29
N VAL A 191 -19.20 -37.19 -10.61
CA VAL A 191 -17.92 -36.81 -11.21
C VAL A 191 -18.02 -35.45 -11.87
N TYR A 192 -17.02 -34.61 -11.61
CA TYR A 192 -16.77 -33.37 -12.33
C TYR A 192 -15.52 -33.53 -13.19
N LEU A 193 -15.62 -33.21 -14.48
CA LEU A 193 -14.47 -32.91 -15.32
C LEU A 193 -14.42 -31.41 -15.55
N THR A 194 -13.27 -30.80 -15.25
CA THR A 194 -13.07 -29.37 -15.48
C THR A 194 -11.87 -29.09 -16.36
N ARG A 195 -11.95 -27.97 -17.08
CA ARG A 195 -10.81 -27.38 -17.80
C ARG A 195 -10.76 -25.88 -17.50
N PHE A 196 -9.61 -25.43 -17.04
CA PHE A 196 -9.29 -24.02 -16.84
C PHE A 196 -8.42 -23.53 -18.00
N LEU A 197 -8.73 -22.36 -18.55
CA LEU A 197 -8.00 -21.75 -19.66
C LEU A 197 -8.07 -20.22 -19.54
N ILE A 198 -6.98 -19.52 -19.87
CA ILE A 198 -6.92 -18.06 -19.83
C ILE A 198 -6.61 -17.55 -21.24
N GLN A 199 -7.30 -16.48 -21.66
CA GLN A 199 -7.03 -15.76 -22.91
C GLN A 199 -7.08 -14.26 -22.64
N GLY A 200 -5.91 -13.59 -22.59
CA GLY A 200 -5.85 -12.18 -22.22
C GLY A 200 -6.50 -11.93 -20.85
N PRO A 201 -7.54 -11.08 -20.74
CA PRO A 201 -8.29 -10.87 -19.50
C PRO A 201 -9.42 -11.90 -19.26
N HIS A 202 -9.66 -12.85 -20.17
CA HIS A 202 -10.78 -13.79 -20.09
C HIS A 202 -10.36 -15.11 -19.44
N TYR A 203 -10.95 -15.41 -18.29
CA TYR A 203 -10.71 -16.64 -17.52
C TYR A 203 -11.88 -17.59 -17.75
N TYR A 204 -11.62 -18.69 -18.46
CA TYR A 204 -12.61 -19.69 -18.81
C TYR A 204 -12.53 -20.89 -17.86
N THR A 205 -13.66 -21.25 -17.26
CA THR A 205 -13.84 -22.50 -16.52
C THR A 205 -14.91 -23.33 -17.20
N LEU A 206 -14.50 -24.46 -17.79
CA LEU A 206 -15.41 -25.45 -18.34
C LEU A 206 -15.69 -26.51 -17.29
N VAL A 207 -16.96 -26.86 -17.10
CA VAL A 207 -17.39 -27.87 -16.13
C VAL A 207 -18.35 -28.84 -16.81
N ALA A 208 -18.05 -30.13 -16.75
CA ALA A 208 -18.97 -31.20 -17.07
C ALA A 208 -19.23 -32.02 -15.81
N HIS A 209 -20.51 -32.21 -15.45
CA HIS A 209 -20.92 -32.90 -14.24
C HIS A 209 -21.89 -34.04 -14.57
N GLY A 210 -21.69 -35.22 -13.98
CA GLY A 210 -22.63 -36.33 -14.10
C GLY A 210 -22.36 -37.43 -13.09
N LYS A 211 -23.32 -38.35 -12.91
CA LYS A 211 -23.19 -39.48 -11.95
C LYS A 211 -21.95 -40.35 -12.16
N LYS A 212 -21.48 -40.43 -13.41
CA LYS A 212 -20.24 -41.09 -13.81
C LYS A 212 -19.66 -40.36 -15.01
N GLU A 213 -18.38 -40.57 -15.26
CA GLU A 213 -17.73 -40.06 -16.46
C GLU A 213 -18.37 -40.66 -17.73
N THR A 214 -18.67 -39.81 -18.71
CA THR A 214 -19.23 -40.21 -20.01
C THR A 214 -18.44 -39.62 -21.19
N PRO A 215 -18.49 -40.23 -22.38
CA PRO A 215 -17.84 -39.68 -23.57
C PRO A 215 -18.31 -38.26 -23.94
N ALA A 216 -19.55 -37.92 -23.60
CA ALA A 216 -20.13 -36.59 -23.77
C ALA A 216 -19.37 -35.50 -22.98
N MET A 217 -18.96 -35.81 -21.74
CA MET A 217 -18.18 -34.89 -20.90
C MET A 217 -16.82 -34.57 -21.53
N SER A 218 -16.12 -35.59 -22.03
CA SER A 218 -14.86 -35.39 -22.76
C SER A 218 -15.06 -34.66 -24.10
N ARG A 219 -16.14 -34.96 -24.83
CA ARG A 219 -16.49 -34.25 -26.07
C ARG A 219 -16.66 -32.75 -25.83
N PHE A 220 -17.41 -32.37 -24.80
CA PHE A 220 -17.63 -30.98 -24.41
C PHE A 220 -16.30 -30.23 -24.22
N LEU A 221 -15.43 -30.74 -23.33
CA LEU A 221 -14.13 -30.10 -23.03
C LEU A 221 -13.24 -29.97 -24.27
N ASN A 222 -13.15 -31.02 -25.08
CA ASN A 222 -12.28 -31.04 -26.27
C ASN A 222 -12.84 -30.21 -27.43
N SER A 223 -14.16 -30.00 -27.48
CA SER A 223 -14.80 -29.18 -28.51
C SER A 223 -14.48 -27.69 -28.35
N PHE A 224 -14.26 -27.21 -27.12
CA PHE A 224 -14.03 -25.79 -26.83
C PHE A 224 -12.88 -25.21 -27.64
N SER A 225 -13.05 -23.99 -28.14
CA SER A 225 -11.99 -23.18 -28.76
C SER A 225 -12.33 -21.71 -28.66
N ILE A 226 -11.30 -20.88 -28.47
CA ILE A 226 -11.42 -19.43 -28.56
C ILE A 226 -11.83 -19.02 -29.98
N ALA A 227 -12.71 -18.03 -30.08
CA ALA A 227 -13.14 -17.44 -31.34
C ALA A 227 -13.12 -15.91 -31.22
N PRO A 228 -12.90 -15.17 -32.32
CA PRO A 228 -12.89 -13.72 -32.28
C PRO A 228 -14.20 -13.15 -31.74
N PHE A 229 -14.12 -12.07 -30.97
CA PHE A 229 -15.29 -11.28 -30.59
C PHE A 229 -15.87 -10.53 -31.79
N GLN A 230 -17.18 -10.31 -31.75
CA GLN A 230 -17.94 -9.60 -32.76
C GLN A 230 -18.50 -8.31 -32.18
N TYR A 231 -18.25 -7.19 -32.88
CA TYR A 231 -18.69 -5.87 -32.48
C TYR A 231 -19.63 -5.29 -33.52
N ARG A 232 -20.44 -4.33 -33.08
CA ARG A 232 -21.14 -3.43 -34.00
C ARG A 232 -20.13 -2.54 -34.72
N GLU A 233 -20.57 -1.87 -35.76
CA GLU A 233 -19.75 -0.89 -36.46
C GLU A 233 -19.23 0.19 -35.50
N ALA A 234 -17.93 0.46 -35.55
CA ALA A 234 -17.30 1.48 -34.72
C ALA A 234 -17.64 2.87 -35.25
N LYS A 235 -17.95 3.80 -34.34
CA LYS A 235 -18.31 5.18 -34.67
C LYS A 235 -17.36 6.14 -33.99
N LEU A 236 -17.16 7.32 -34.57
CA LEU A 236 -16.43 8.40 -33.93
C LEU A 236 -17.19 8.82 -32.66
N GLN A 237 -16.49 8.78 -31.53
CA GLN A 237 -16.95 9.25 -30.23
C GLN A 237 -16.02 10.37 -29.75
N LYS A 238 -16.55 11.28 -28.95
CA LYS A 238 -15.80 12.37 -28.33
C LYS A 238 -16.07 12.36 -26.84
N ASP A 239 -15.01 12.35 -26.05
CA ASP A 239 -15.07 12.50 -24.61
C ASP A 239 -14.71 13.95 -24.24
N THR A 240 -15.64 14.64 -23.60
CA THR A 240 -15.46 16.05 -23.20
C THR A 240 -14.83 16.21 -21.83
N SER A 241 -14.79 15.14 -21.03
CA SER A 241 -14.28 15.19 -19.65
C SER A 241 -12.77 14.92 -19.59
N LEU A 242 -12.26 14.05 -20.47
CA LEU A 242 -10.83 13.77 -20.66
C LEU A 242 -10.27 14.41 -21.94
N TYR A 243 -11.11 15.01 -22.80
CA TYR A 243 -10.67 15.75 -23.99
C TYR A 243 -9.99 14.91 -25.08
N PHE A 244 -10.66 13.88 -25.57
CA PHE A 244 -10.19 13.10 -26.71
C PHE A 244 -11.34 12.72 -27.66
N SER A 245 -10.98 12.30 -28.86
CA SER A 245 -11.87 11.58 -29.77
C SER A 245 -11.27 10.22 -30.11
N VAL A 246 -12.14 9.25 -30.37
CA VAL A 246 -11.76 7.88 -30.71
C VAL A 246 -12.86 7.22 -31.53
N THR A 247 -12.49 6.34 -32.46
CA THR A 247 -13.44 5.47 -33.13
C THR A 247 -13.61 4.19 -32.30
N THR A 248 -14.84 3.88 -31.89
CA THR A 248 -15.12 2.73 -31.03
C THR A 248 -16.54 2.20 -31.25
N PRO A 249 -16.79 0.89 -31.10
CA PRO A 249 -18.14 0.30 -31.13
C PRO A 249 -18.95 0.54 -29.85
N VAL A 250 -18.39 1.20 -28.84
CA VAL A 250 -19.03 1.51 -27.55
C VAL A 250 -19.36 3.00 -27.46
N PHE A 251 -20.55 3.34 -26.94
CA PHE A 251 -20.88 4.73 -26.65
C PHE A 251 -20.17 5.19 -25.37
N LEU A 252 -19.48 6.33 -25.42
CA LEU A 252 -18.87 6.92 -24.24
C LEU A 252 -19.95 7.66 -23.46
N GLU A 253 -20.29 7.20 -22.27
CA GLU A 253 -21.23 7.91 -21.40
C GLU A 253 -20.53 9.10 -20.72
N ASP A 254 -21.21 10.26 -20.70
CA ASP A 254 -20.84 11.43 -19.91
C ASP A 254 -21.36 11.27 -18.47
N LYS A 255 -20.78 10.32 -17.73
CA LYS A 255 -21.03 10.16 -16.29
C LYS A 255 -20.01 10.97 -15.49
N LYS A 256 -20.39 11.42 -14.28
CA LYS A 256 -19.43 12.01 -13.33
C LYS A 256 -18.26 11.04 -13.15
N ILE A 257 -17.05 11.52 -13.44
CA ILE A 257 -15.81 10.75 -13.30
C ILE A 257 -15.69 10.35 -11.82
N LYS A 258 -15.80 9.05 -11.53
CA LYS A 258 -15.16 8.49 -10.35
C LYS A 258 -13.72 8.16 -10.76
N LEU A 259 -12.75 8.59 -9.96
CA LEU A 259 -11.37 8.20 -10.17
C LEU A 259 -11.28 6.70 -9.83
N ASP A 260 -11.15 5.83 -10.84
CA ASP A 260 -11.03 4.37 -10.66
C ASP A 260 -9.66 3.97 -10.05
N ILE A 261 -8.73 4.93 -9.93
CA ILE A 261 -7.45 4.76 -9.25
C ILE A 261 -7.17 6.05 -8.49
N THR A 262 -7.24 5.99 -7.16
CA THR A 262 -6.82 7.09 -6.29
C THR A 262 -5.30 7.24 -6.37
N ARG A 263 -4.82 8.16 -7.21
CA ARG A 263 -3.54 8.80 -6.89
C ARG A 263 -3.81 9.67 -5.68
N TYR A 264 -3.03 9.51 -4.61
CA TYR A 264 -3.10 10.42 -3.46
C TYR A 264 -2.96 11.86 -3.97
N ASP A 265 -4.07 12.57 -4.08
CA ASP A 265 -4.10 14.02 -4.28
C ASP A 265 -3.57 14.65 -3.00
N TYR A 266 -2.24 14.69 -2.87
CA TYR A 266 -1.57 15.45 -1.82
C TYR A 266 -1.74 16.97 -2.00
N ILE A 267 -2.40 17.43 -3.08
CA ILE A 267 -2.45 18.83 -3.48
C ILE A 267 -3.86 19.21 -3.96
N SER A 268 -4.87 19.08 -3.11
CA SER A 268 -5.97 20.05 -3.11
C SER A 268 -6.69 20.04 -1.77
N GLY A 269 -6.27 20.95 -0.88
CA GLY A 269 -7.16 21.35 0.21
C GLY A 269 -8.43 21.91 -0.42
N ALA A 270 -9.56 21.25 -0.18
CA ALA A 270 -10.86 21.67 -0.67
C ALA A 270 -11.08 23.15 -0.34
N SER A 271 -11.05 24.02 -1.35
CA SER A 271 -11.51 25.39 -1.18
C SER A 271 -13.03 25.39 -1.16
N GLU A 272 -13.61 26.20 -0.28
CA GLU A 272 -15.07 26.42 -0.15
C GLU A 272 -15.71 27.09 -1.38
N ASP A 273 -14.94 27.44 -2.41
CA ASP A 273 -15.41 28.07 -3.64
C ASP A 273 -15.51 27.05 -4.78
N GLU A 274 -16.59 27.09 -5.57
CA GLU A 274 -16.72 26.32 -6.82
C GLU A 274 -15.62 26.75 -7.82
N GLU A 275 -14.63 25.88 -8.06
CA GLU A 275 -13.59 26.12 -9.05
C GLU A 275 -14.11 25.86 -10.47
N THR A 276 -13.80 26.75 -11.41
CA THR A 276 -14.14 26.52 -12.81
C THR A 276 -13.26 25.42 -13.41
N GLU A 277 -13.72 24.78 -14.50
CA GLU A 277 -12.90 23.79 -15.22
C GLU A 277 -11.52 24.33 -15.62
N ASN A 278 -11.46 25.61 -15.99
CA ASN A 278 -10.18 26.25 -16.33
C ASN A 278 -9.28 26.41 -15.10
N ASP A 279 -9.84 26.72 -13.92
CA ASP A 279 -9.05 26.82 -12.69
C ASP A 279 -8.47 25.47 -12.28
N ILE A 280 -9.27 24.40 -12.38
CA ILE A 280 -8.83 23.02 -12.11
C ILE A 280 -7.70 22.64 -13.06
N LEU A 281 -7.88 22.88 -14.37
CA LEU A 281 -6.84 22.62 -15.36
C LEU A 281 -5.56 23.41 -15.06
N GLU A 282 -5.66 24.70 -14.77
CA GLU A 282 -4.52 25.57 -14.43
C GLU A 282 -3.80 25.16 -13.15
N GLY A 283 -4.51 24.58 -12.17
CA GLY A 283 -3.92 24.00 -10.97
C GLY A 283 -3.10 22.73 -11.21
N GLY A 284 -3.25 22.12 -12.39
CA GLY A 284 -2.74 20.80 -12.71
C GLY A 284 -3.80 19.75 -12.42
N THR A 285 -3.96 18.81 -13.34
CA THR A 285 -5.07 17.86 -13.29
C THR A 285 -4.60 16.48 -13.68
N PHE A 286 -5.08 15.47 -12.96
CA PHE A 286 -5.01 14.08 -13.37
C PHE A 286 -6.43 13.51 -13.39
N ARG A 287 -6.83 12.89 -14.50
CA ARG A 287 -8.13 12.22 -14.66
C ARG A 287 -7.91 10.85 -15.27
N ASN A 288 -8.80 9.93 -14.96
CA ASN A 288 -8.82 8.63 -15.61
C ASN A 288 -10.25 8.21 -15.97
N LYS A 289 -10.35 7.26 -16.90
CA LYS A 289 -11.61 6.65 -17.33
C LYS A 289 -11.32 5.27 -17.91
N THR A 290 -12.20 4.31 -17.65
CA THR A 290 -12.17 3.01 -18.31
C THR A 290 -13.20 2.96 -19.45
N ILE A 291 -12.75 2.73 -20.68
CA ILE A 291 -13.62 2.43 -21.83
C ILE A 291 -13.86 0.90 -21.82
N SER A 292 -15.10 0.48 -21.54
CA SER A 292 -15.44 -0.93 -21.32
C SER A 292 -16.52 -1.41 -22.29
N ASN A 293 -16.44 -2.67 -22.72
CA ASN A 293 -17.55 -3.37 -23.34
C ASN A 293 -17.97 -4.55 -22.45
N ASP A 294 -19.01 -4.35 -21.65
CA ASP A 294 -19.48 -5.32 -20.63
C ASP A 294 -19.91 -6.67 -21.22
N THR A 295 -20.31 -6.70 -22.49
CA THR A 295 -20.69 -7.95 -23.17
C THR A 295 -19.47 -8.80 -23.48
N THR A 296 -18.40 -8.18 -23.98
CA THR A 296 -17.16 -8.89 -24.35
C THR A 296 -16.16 -8.99 -23.19
N GLY A 297 -16.28 -8.14 -22.16
CA GLY A 297 -15.36 -8.08 -21.04
C GLY A 297 -14.09 -7.26 -21.30
N GLU A 298 -13.85 -6.79 -22.52
CA GLU A 298 -12.68 -6.00 -22.87
C GLU A 298 -12.75 -4.57 -22.33
N LYS A 299 -11.59 -4.06 -21.86
CA LYS A 299 -11.46 -2.73 -21.25
C LYS A 299 -10.18 -2.04 -21.70
N VAL A 300 -10.24 -0.72 -21.89
CA VAL A 300 -9.07 0.15 -22.10
C VAL A 300 -9.08 1.23 -21.03
N PHE A 301 -8.03 1.27 -20.22
CA PHE A 301 -7.82 2.31 -19.23
C PHE A 301 -7.18 3.53 -19.89
N VAL A 302 -7.78 4.71 -19.67
CA VAL A 302 -7.33 5.99 -20.25
C VAL A 302 -6.99 6.95 -19.13
N THR A 303 -5.82 7.57 -19.18
CA THR A 303 -5.42 8.63 -18.26
C THR A 303 -5.16 9.93 -19.01
N PHE A 304 -5.52 11.04 -18.39
CA PHE A 304 -5.22 12.40 -18.81
C PHE A 304 -4.46 13.11 -17.69
N TYR A 305 -3.39 13.80 -18.07
CA TYR A 305 -2.63 14.66 -17.17
C TYR A 305 -2.38 16.02 -17.83
N ARG A 306 -2.46 17.08 -17.02
CA ARG A 306 -2.03 18.42 -17.39
C ARG A 306 -1.16 19.01 -16.28
N SER A 307 -0.01 19.54 -16.65
CA SER A 307 0.88 20.24 -15.72
C SER A 307 0.27 21.53 -15.19
N PRO A 308 0.52 21.88 -13.91
CA PRO A 308 0.14 23.17 -13.35
C PRO A 308 0.72 24.36 -14.13
N LYS A 309 0.04 25.52 -14.08
CA LYS A 309 0.41 26.76 -14.80
C LYS A 309 1.86 27.19 -14.61
N TYR A 310 2.35 27.11 -13.37
CA TYR A 310 3.68 27.59 -13.01
C TYR A 310 4.73 26.49 -12.91
N TYR A 311 4.36 25.24 -13.24
CA TYR A 311 5.26 24.10 -13.14
C TYR A 311 6.47 24.27 -14.08
N TYR A 312 7.65 23.99 -13.54
CA TYR A 312 8.91 24.03 -14.27
C TYR A 312 9.79 22.85 -13.86
N THR A 313 10.49 22.27 -14.84
CA THR A 313 11.54 21.27 -14.61
C THR A 313 12.74 21.52 -15.52
N LYS A 314 13.94 21.32 -14.97
CA LYS A 314 15.22 21.44 -15.68
C LYS A 314 15.56 20.20 -16.50
N ASP A 315 14.96 19.05 -16.18
CA ASP A 315 15.30 17.76 -16.79
C ASP A 315 14.23 17.32 -17.80
N SER A 316 14.52 17.53 -19.08
CA SER A 316 13.68 17.03 -20.17
C SER A 316 13.87 15.54 -20.48
N LEU A 317 14.98 14.94 -20.02
CA LEU A 317 15.28 13.53 -20.22
C LEU A 317 14.52 12.65 -19.23
N ALA A 318 14.31 13.13 -18.00
CA ALA A 318 13.46 12.48 -17.01
C ALA A 318 12.05 12.25 -17.59
N LEU A 319 11.48 13.26 -18.24
CA LEU A 319 10.15 13.13 -18.83
C LEU A 319 10.08 12.11 -19.97
N ASP A 320 11.07 12.07 -20.87
CA ASP A 320 11.08 11.09 -21.95
C ASP A 320 11.25 9.65 -21.41
N LYS A 321 11.98 9.47 -20.29
CA LYS A 321 12.07 8.18 -19.57
C LYS A 321 10.77 7.85 -18.84
N ASP A 322 10.18 8.81 -18.15
CA ASP A 322 8.91 8.63 -17.45
C ASP A 322 7.82 8.25 -18.44
N ASN A 323 7.64 8.96 -19.55
CA ASN A 323 6.64 8.63 -20.58
C ASN A 323 6.87 7.25 -21.23
N GLU A 324 8.11 6.77 -21.26
CA GLU A 324 8.47 5.43 -21.73
C GLU A 324 8.20 4.35 -20.67
N GLN A 325 8.29 4.68 -19.38
CA GLN A 325 8.17 3.75 -18.25
C GLN A 325 6.86 3.90 -17.44
N SER A 326 6.00 4.87 -17.78
CA SER A 326 4.89 5.40 -16.96
C SER A 326 3.91 4.35 -16.44
N PHE A 327 3.71 3.23 -17.16
CA PHE A 327 2.72 2.20 -16.80
C PHE A 327 3.33 0.94 -16.20
N PHE A 328 4.57 0.62 -16.57
CA PHE A 328 5.15 -0.68 -16.31
C PHE A 328 6.30 -0.63 -15.31
N GLY A 329 6.66 0.57 -14.87
CA GLY A 329 7.76 0.83 -13.96
C GLY A 329 9.13 0.57 -14.60
N ALA A 330 10.18 0.78 -13.81
CA ALA A 330 11.56 0.48 -14.20
C ALA A 330 11.94 -1.01 -13.98
N ASP A 331 10.97 -1.93 -14.03
CA ASP A 331 11.25 -3.35 -13.84
C ASP A 331 11.98 -3.90 -15.06
N SER A 332 13.26 -4.21 -14.87
CA SER A 332 14.13 -4.71 -15.94
C SER A 332 13.81 -6.16 -16.34
N THR A 333 12.92 -6.86 -15.64
CA THR A 333 12.57 -8.25 -15.98
C THR A 333 11.51 -8.37 -17.07
N TRP A 334 10.88 -7.26 -17.47
CA TRP A 334 9.87 -7.27 -18.52
C TRP A 334 10.42 -7.74 -19.87
N ILE A 335 9.66 -8.60 -20.56
CA ILE A 335 9.91 -8.96 -21.95
C ILE A 335 9.21 -7.93 -22.85
N VAL A 336 10.00 -7.07 -23.50
CA VAL A 336 9.49 -6.09 -24.47
C VAL A 336 9.24 -6.78 -25.81
N ARG A 337 7.97 -6.96 -26.17
CA ARG A 337 7.54 -7.61 -27.43
C ARG A 337 7.43 -6.65 -28.60
N TYR A 338 7.07 -5.40 -28.32
CA TYR A 338 6.97 -4.33 -29.31
C TYR A 338 7.28 -2.99 -28.66
N LYS A 339 7.90 -2.11 -29.44
CA LYS A 339 8.19 -0.74 -29.03
C LYS A 339 8.25 0.18 -30.24
N LYS A 340 7.54 1.29 -30.18
CA LYS A 340 7.54 2.33 -31.23
C LYS A 340 7.49 3.71 -30.61
N LYS A 341 8.31 4.61 -31.15
CA LYS A 341 8.22 6.06 -30.91
C LYS A 341 7.75 6.72 -32.20
N SER A 342 6.80 7.64 -32.10
CA SER A 342 6.29 8.40 -33.25
C SER A 342 5.81 9.78 -32.83
N GLN A 343 5.25 10.54 -33.78
CA GLN A 343 4.73 11.87 -33.54
C GLN A 343 3.43 12.08 -34.35
N LEU A 344 2.41 12.66 -33.71
CA LEU A 344 1.16 13.04 -34.36
C LEU A 344 1.32 14.34 -35.19
N PRO A 345 0.41 14.63 -36.14
CA PRO A 345 0.46 15.87 -36.94
C PRO A 345 0.51 17.16 -36.10
N ASN A 346 -0.14 17.17 -34.93
CA ASN A 346 -0.10 18.29 -34.00
C ASN A 346 1.20 18.38 -33.17
N LYS A 347 2.25 17.63 -33.56
CA LYS A 347 3.57 17.52 -32.92
C LYS A 347 3.58 16.81 -31.56
N MET A 348 2.48 16.20 -31.13
CA MET A 348 2.46 15.40 -29.90
C MET A 348 3.30 14.13 -30.09
N LYS A 349 4.30 13.93 -29.22
CA LYS A 349 5.14 12.72 -29.22
C LYS A 349 4.31 11.55 -28.72
N THR A 350 4.56 10.36 -29.25
CA THR A 350 3.89 9.13 -28.82
C THR A 350 4.88 8.00 -28.58
N TRP A 351 4.63 7.20 -27.55
CA TRP A 351 5.37 5.99 -27.21
C TRP A 351 4.38 4.85 -27.08
N GLU A 352 4.64 3.74 -27.76
CA GLU A 352 3.77 2.57 -27.77
C GLU A 352 4.61 1.34 -27.47
N MET A 353 4.14 0.51 -26.54
CA MET A 353 4.85 -0.67 -26.08
C MET A 353 3.89 -1.82 -25.80
N ILE A 354 4.35 -3.03 -26.12
CA ILE A 354 3.72 -4.27 -25.65
C ILE A 354 4.74 -5.02 -24.82
N ILE A 355 4.41 -5.30 -23.57
CA ILE A 355 5.26 -6.01 -22.62
C ILE A 355 4.59 -7.28 -22.10
N SER A 356 5.39 -8.25 -21.65
CA SER A 356 4.93 -9.55 -21.16
C SER A 356 5.95 -10.12 -20.18
N ASP A 357 5.62 -11.21 -19.49
CA ASP A 357 6.53 -11.88 -18.56
C ASP A 357 6.83 -13.32 -19.02
N THR A 358 7.87 -13.90 -18.42
CA THR A 358 8.26 -15.29 -18.62
C THR A 358 7.11 -16.22 -18.22
N GLY A 359 6.75 -17.16 -19.09
CA GLY A 359 5.69 -18.14 -18.80
C GLY A 359 4.26 -17.59 -18.83
N SER A 360 4.05 -16.34 -19.29
CA SER A 360 2.73 -15.72 -19.44
C SER A 360 2.31 -15.69 -20.92
N SER A 361 1.12 -16.19 -21.24
CA SER A 361 0.46 -15.97 -22.54
C SER A 361 -0.15 -14.57 -22.65
N ARG A 362 -0.19 -13.80 -21.56
CA ARG A 362 -0.75 -12.46 -21.49
C ARG A 362 0.32 -11.39 -21.68
N ALA A 363 -0.11 -10.22 -22.15
CA ALA A 363 0.73 -9.04 -22.33
C ALA A 363 -0.05 -7.77 -21.97
N LEU A 364 0.67 -6.69 -21.68
CA LEU A 364 0.10 -5.36 -21.50
C LEU A 364 0.47 -4.49 -22.70
N TRP A 365 -0.51 -3.83 -23.29
CA TRP A 365 -0.33 -2.87 -24.37
C TRP A 365 -0.53 -1.47 -23.82
N GLY A 366 0.55 -0.68 -23.79
CA GLY A 366 0.57 0.70 -23.34
C GLY A 366 0.84 1.66 -24.48
N LYS A 367 0.19 2.82 -24.49
CA LYS A 367 0.47 3.91 -25.42
C LYS A 367 0.33 5.26 -24.76
N SER A 368 1.39 6.06 -24.72
CA SER A 368 1.41 7.41 -24.15
C SER A 368 1.54 8.48 -25.24
N PHE A 369 1.01 9.66 -24.94
CA PHE A 369 1.02 10.84 -25.80
C PHE A 369 1.44 12.03 -24.95
N TYR A 370 2.36 12.87 -25.44
CA TYR A 370 2.82 14.03 -24.68
C TYR A 370 3.16 15.23 -25.57
N LYS A 371 2.68 16.42 -25.17
CA LYS A 371 3.08 17.71 -25.73
C LYS A 371 2.87 18.82 -24.71
N ASP A 372 3.87 19.67 -24.49
CA ASP A 372 3.76 20.91 -23.72
C ASP A 372 2.98 20.74 -22.39
N GLY A 373 3.38 19.78 -21.54
CA GLY A 373 2.73 19.55 -20.24
C GLY A 373 1.35 18.90 -20.30
N VAL A 374 0.86 18.49 -21.46
CA VAL A 374 -0.36 17.68 -21.62
C VAL A 374 0.03 16.25 -21.98
N GLY A 375 -0.46 15.31 -21.18
CA GLY A 375 -0.21 13.88 -21.32
C GLY A 375 -1.51 13.09 -21.44
N PHE A 376 -1.51 12.10 -22.32
CA PHE A 376 -2.53 11.05 -22.36
C PHE A 376 -1.87 9.70 -22.31
N SER A 377 -2.59 8.70 -21.83
CA SER A 377 -2.14 7.33 -22.00
C SER A 377 -3.27 6.32 -22.01
N LEU A 378 -3.01 5.20 -22.68
CA LEU A 378 -3.90 4.06 -22.85
C LEU A 378 -3.19 2.81 -22.33
N VAL A 379 -3.88 1.98 -21.57
CA VAL A 379 -3.41 0.65 -21.18
C VAL A 379 -4.52 -0.37 -21.30
N THR A 380 -4.18 -1.55 -21.80
CA THR A 380 -5.07 -2.71 -21.80
C THR A 380 -4.27 -4.00 -21.67
N GLN A 381 -4.92 -5.04 -21.14
CA GLN A 381 -4.37 -6.38 -21.11
C GLN A 381 -4.81 -7.14 -22.37
N ILE A 382 -3.85 -7.74 -23.07
CA ILE A 382 -4.06 -8.50 -24.30
C ILE A 382 -3.50 -9.92 -24.17
N ASP A 383 -3.81 -10.73 -25.17
CA ASP A 383 -3.28 -12.07 -25.36
C ASP A 383 -2.11 -12.06 -26.35
N THR A 384 -1.12 -12.92 -26.14
CA THR A 384 0.03 -13.09 -27.05
C THR A 384 -0.21 -14.19 -28.09
N LEU A 385 -1.23 -15.02 -27.89
CA LEU A 385 -1.56 -16.16 -28.75
C LEU A 385 -2.64 -15.81 -29.79
N THR A 386 -3.46 -14.79 -29.52
CA THR A 386 -4.46 -14.24 -30.44
C THR A 386 -4.26 -12.77 -30.73
N GLN A 387 -4.82 -12.34 -31.86
CA GLN A 387 -4.81 -10.95 -32.27
C GLN A 387 -5.78 -10.12 -31.40
N PRO A 388 -5.43 -8.88 -31.03
CA PRO A 388 -6.36 -7.99 -30.34
C PRO A 388 -7.63 -7.75 -31.17
N SER A 389 -8.76 -7.56 -30.49
CA SER A 389 -10.06 -7.34 -31.12
C SER A 389 -10.13 -6.02 -31.89
N VAL A 390 -11.17 -5.86 -32.71
CA VAL A 390 -11.45 -4.59 -33.39
C VAL A 390 -11.71 -3.46 -32.39
N PHE A 391 -12.31 -3.75 -31.22
CA PHE A 391 -12.54 -2.75 -30.17
C PHE A 391 -11.20 -2.19 -29.65
N ILE A 392 -10.28 -3.06 -29.24
CA ILE A 392 -8.97 -2.64 -28.72
C ILE A 392 -8.15 -1.95 -29.81
N LYS A 393 -8.04 -2.56 -31.00
CA LYS A 393 -7.25 -2.00 -32.11
C LYS A 393 -7.76 -0.62 -32.53
N SER A 394 -9.07 -0.47 -32.70
CA SER A 394 -9.65 0.80 -33.14
C SER A 394 -9.36 1.92 -32.13
N ILE A 395 -9.41 1.63 -30.83
CA ILE A 395 -9.06 2.62 -29.80
C ILE A 395 -7.58 3.03 -29.91
N PHE A 396 -6.65 2.06 -29.92
CA PHE A 396 -5.22 2.35 -29.96
C PHE A 396 -4.77 3.02 -31.27
N GLU A 397 -5.42 2.73 -32.39
CA GLU A 397 -5.10 3.29 -33.70
C GLU A 397 -5.69 4.68 -33.94
N THR A 398 -6.88 4.98 -33.39
CA THR A 398 -7.63 6.20 -33.71
C THR A 398 -7.68 7.24 -32.58
N PHE A 399 -7.21 6.90 -31.37
CA PHE A 399 -7.19 7.83 -30.25
C PHE A 399 -6.48 9.13 -30.61
N THR A 400 -7.23 10.23 -30.53
CA THR A 400 -6.76 11.56 -30.90
C THR A 400 -7.13 12.55 -29.81
N PRO A 401 -6.15 13.16 -29.12
CA PRO A 401 -6.39 14.26 -28.20
C PRO A 401 -7.17 15.40 -28.85
N ALA A 402 -8.15 15.96 -28.15
CA ALA A 402 -8.97 17.05 -28.68
C ALA A 402 -8.20 18.38 -28.69
N GLU A 403 -8.36 19.16 -29.77
CA GLU A 403 -7.92 20.55 -29.84
C GLU A 403 -9.02 21.48 -29.29
N PRO A 404 -8.71 22.60 -28.62
CA PRO A 404 -7.38 23.16 -28.34
C PRO A 404 -7.02 23.00 -26.85
N LEU A 405 -6.56 21.83 -26.43
CA LEU A 405 -5.97 21.69 -25.09
C LEU A 405 -4.65 22.46 -25.02
N LYS A 406 -4.72 23.73 -24.59
CA LYS A 406 -3.54 24.58 -24.43
C LYS A 406 -2.71 24.08 -23.25
N GLY A 407 -1.67 23.33 -23.59
CA GLY A 407 -0.63 22.91 -22.67
C GLY A 407 0.28 24.05 -22.23
N ILE A 408 1.05 23.79 -21.18
CA ILE A 408 2.12 24.64 -20.67
C ILE A 408 3.42 23.88 -20.80
N ASN A 409 4.36 24.40 -21.59
CA ASN A 409 5.68 23.81 -21.70
C ASN A 409 6.41 23.91 -20.33
N PRO A 410 6.67 22.78 -19.66
CA PRO A 410 7.28 22.77 -18.32
C PRO A 410 8.79 22.97 -18.37
N PHE A 411 9.40 23.05 -19.56
CA PHE A 411 10.84 23.30 -19.73
C PHE A 411 11.18 24.77 -19.87
N VAL A 412 10.17 25.64 -19.80
CA VAL A 412 10.34 27.10 -19.84
C VAL A 412 10.00 27.65 -18.46
N LYS A 413 10.95 28.34 -17.84
CA LYS A 413 10.80 28.91 -16.50
C LYS A 413 9.60 29.87 -16.42
N LYS A 414 8.83 29.80 -15.33
CA LYS A 414 7.56 30.52 -15.14
C LYS A 414 7.58 31.58 -14.05
N SER A 415 8.73 31.84 -13.42
CA SER A 415 8.87 32.81 -12.33
C SER A 415 8.36 34.21 -12.71
N ARG A 416 8.73 34.71 -13.91
CA ARG A 416 8.23 36.01 -14.40
C ARG A 416 6.70 36.06 -14.48
N LEU A 417 6.09 35.06 -15.13
CA LEU A 417 4.63 34.96 -15.26
C LEU A 417 3.96 34.89 -13.89
N PHE A 418 4.52 34.09 -12.98
CA PHE A 418 4.03 33.98 -11.62
C PHE A 418 4.02 35.33 -10.90
N PHE A 419 5.13 36.08 -10.92
CA PHE A 419 5.20 37.35 -10.21
C PHE A 419 4.33 38.44 -10.84
N GLU A 420 4.16 38.44 -12.17
CA GLU A 420 3.19 39.30 -12.87
C GLU A 420 1.75 38.99 -12.42
N ASP A 421 1.40 37.70 -12.34
CA ASP A 421 0.08 37.25 -11.86
C ASP A 421 -0.11 37.53 -10.36
N PHE A 422 0.94 37.36 -9.56
CA PHE A 422 0.92 37.58 -8.11
C PHE A 422 0.66 39.03 -7.73
N ILE A 423 1.14 40.01 -8.48
CA ILE A 423 0.89 41.44 -8.19
C ILE A 423 -0.24 42.03 -9.03
N SER A 424 -0.98 41.18 -9.76
CA SER A 424 -2.05 41.61 -10.64
C SER A 424 -3.20 42.24 -9.85
N SER A 425 -3.82 43.26 -10.44
CA SER A 425 -5.07 43.83 -9.93
C SER A 425 -6.29 42.96 -10.25
N ASP A 426 -6.15 41.95 -11.12
CA ASP A 426 -7.18 40.96 -11.35
C ASP A 426 -7.21 39.97 -10.17
N SER A 427 -8.28 40.06 -9.38
CA SER A 427 -8.46 39.26 -8.17
C SER A 427 -8.42 37.74 -8.43
N VAL A 428 -8.85 37.27 -9.61
CA VAL A 428 -8.84 35.84 -9.95
C VAL A 428 -7.42 35.38 -10.25
N VAL A 429 -6.69 36.17 -11.04
CA VAL A 429 -5.29 35.91 -11.39
C VAL A 429 -4.41 35.94 -10.13
N HIS A 430 -4.57 36.95 -9.28
CA HIS A 430 -3.86 37.08 -8.02
C HIS A 430 -4.12 35.90 -7.08
N LYS A 431 -5.40 35.54 -6.86
CA LYS A 431 -5.80 34.41 -6.01
C LYS A 431 -5.22 33.09 -6.53
N ARG A 432 -5.13 32.91 -7.84
CA ARG A 432 -4.52 31.71 -8.44
C ARG A 432 -3.02 31.66 -8.21
N ALA A 433 -2.30 32.76 -8.39
CA ALA A 433 -0.88 32.82 -8.06
C ALA A 433 -0.62 32.52 -6.57
N LEU A 434 -1.42 33.09 -5.66
CA LEU A 434 -1.33 32.79 -4.22
C LEU A 434 -1.45 31.30 -3.90
N LYS A 435 -2.37 30.58 -4.55
CA LYS A 435 -2.56 29.13 -4.37
C LYS A 435 -1.36 28.27 -4.82
N HIS A 436 -0.44 28.83 -5.61
CA HIS A 436 0.63 28.07 -6.26
C HIS A 436 2.04 28.60 -5.97
N ILE A 437 2.23 29.33 -4.85
CA ILE A 437 3.55 29.79 -4.42
C ILE A 437 4.53 28.61 -4.34
N ASP A 438 4.12 27.48 -3.77
CA ASP A 438 5.01 26.34 -3.58
C ASP A 438 5.45 25.67 -4.88
N ASN A 439 4.65 25.82 -5.95
CA ASN A 439 4.89 25.17 -7.24
C ASN A 439 5.94 25.88 -8.12
N ILE A 440 6.46 27.04 -7.70
CA ILE A 440 7.44 27.79 -8.49
C ILE A 440 8.88 27.38 -8.14
N ASP A 441 9.73 27.31 -9.17
CA ASP A 441 11.18 27.17 -9.05
C ASP A 441 11.83 28.53 -9.34
N LEU A 442 12.66 28.99 -8.41
CA LEU A 442 13.35 30.27 -8.49
C LEU A 442 14.87 30.08 -8.53
N ASP A 443 15.55 31.04 -9.14
CA ASP A 443 17.02 31.15 -9.05
C ASP A 443 17.44 32.60 -8.77
N SER A 444 18.75 32.86 -8.81
CA SER A 444 19.32 34.18 -8.55
C SER A 444 18.76 35.31 -9.40
N SER A 445 18.27 35.03 -10.61
CA SER A 445 17.66 36.04 -11.48
C SER A 445 16.30 36.53 -10.99
N ASP A 446 15.64 35.76 -10.11
CA ASP A 446 14.30 36.08 -9.59
C ASP A 446 14.33 36.79 -8.23
N LEU A 447 15.52 37.05 -7.66
CA LEU A 447 15.62 37.74 -6.38
C LEU A 447 14.96 39.13 -6.41
N PRO A 448 15.15 39.99 -7.43
CA PRO A 448 14.46 41.28 -7.49
C PRO A 448 12.92 41.18 -7.53
N PRO A 449 12.28 40.36 -8.38
CA PRO A 449 10.82 40.25 -8.35
C PRO A 449 10.29 39.57 -7.07
N LEU A 450 11.03 38.64 -6.46
CA LEU A 450 10.66 38.06 -5.16
C LEU A 450 10.69 39.10 -4.03
N LYS A 451 11.75 39.93 -3.96
CA LYS A 451 11.84 41.07 -3.02
C LYS A 451 10.63 41.99 -3.18
N LYS A 452 10.26 42.30 -4.42
CA LYS A 452 9.08 43.12 -4.72
C LYS A 452 7.78 42.47 -4.26
N ALA A 453 7.60 41.17 -4.46
CA ALA A 453 6.41 40.44 -4.01
C ALA A 453 6.27 40.43 -2.47
N ILE A 454 7.38 40.16 -1.76
CA ILE A 454 7.42 40.19 -0.28
C ILE A 454 7.08 41.59 0.26
N ALA A 455 7.60 42.65 -0.37
CA ALA A 455 7.34 44.03 0.03
C ALA A 455 5.93 44.52 -0.33
N TRP A 456 5.30 43.94 -1.35
CA TRP A 456 3.95 44.29 -1.80
C TRP A 456 2.86 43.75 -0.87
N LEU A 457 3.12 42.63 -0.19
CA LEU A 457 2.20 42.05 0.79
C LEU A 457 1.97 42.99 1.96
N ASN A 458 0.73 43.05 2.44
CA ASN A 458 0.38 43.84 3.61
C ASN A 458 -0.73 43.17 4.45
N TRP A 459 -0.84 43.59 5.71
CA TRP A 459 -1.65 42.94 6.74
C TRP A 459 -3.17 42.93 6.48
N ASN A 460 -3.66 43.70 5.49
CA ASN A 460 -5.08 43.68 5.12
C ASN A 460 -5.46 42.46 4.25
N GLN A 461 -4.48 41.69 3.78
CA GLN A 461 -4.69 40.53 2.92
C GLN A 461 -5.00 39.28 3.75
N LYS A 462 -5.91 38.44 3.25
CA LYS A 462 -6.20 37.13 3.86
C LYS A 462 -4.94 36.28 3.89
N LYS A 463 -4.71 35.56 5.00
CA LYS A 463 -3.54 34.68 5.21
C LYS A 463 -2.19 35.40 5.02
N TYR A 464 -2.10 36.68 5.39
CA TYR A 464 -0.90 37.51 5.23
C TYR A 464 0.37 36.83 5.78
N LEU A 465 0.36 36.35 7.03
CA LEU A 465 1.53 35.72 7.66
C LEU A 465 2.00 34.49 6.89
N GLY A 466 1.12 33.51 6.69
CA GLY A 466 1.46 32.29 5.94
C GLY A 466 1.88 32.56 4.48
N THR A 467 1.24 33.52 3.80
CA THR A 467 1.65 33.90 2.43
C THR A 467 3.04 34.52 2.41
N LYS A 468 3.33 35.38 3.39
CA LYS A 468 4.63 36.05 3.50
C LYS A 468 5.73 35.05 3.88
N ALA A 469 5.45 34.13 4.80
CA ALA A 469 6.33 33.02 5.13
C ALA A 469 6.64 32.15 3.90
N ALA A 470 5.62 31.75 3.12
CA ALA A 470 5.80 30.96 1.90
C ALA A 470 6.71 31.66 0.86
N LEU A 471 6.58 32.98 0.68
CA LEU A 471 7.49 33.74 -0.18
C LEU A 471 8.91 33.84 0.40
N ILE A 472 9.06 34.02 1.72
CA ILE A 472 10.36 34.03 2.39
C ILE A 472 11.05 32.67 2.24
N ASN A 473 10.29 31.57 2.32
CA ASN A 473 10.78 30.21 2.12
C ASN A 473 11.37 29.99 0.73
N LYS A 474 10.95 30.77 -0.28
CA LYS A 474 11.58 30.74 -1.62
C LYS A 474 12.94 31.41 -1.67
N LEU A 475 13.35 32.18 -0.65
CA LEU A 475 14.71 32.73 -0.57
C LEU A 475 15.75 31.65 -0.23
N GLY A 476 15.36 30.56 0.42
CA GLY A 476 16.22 29.40 0.72
C GLY A 476 16.79 28.73 -0.53
N ASP A 477 16.02 28.73 -1.61
CA ASP A 477 16.43 28.21 -2.92
C ASP A 477 17.43 29.14 -3.64
N ILE A 478 17.42 30.43 -3.32
CA ILE A 478 18.28 31.45 -3.94
C ILE A 478 19.56 31.63 -3.12
N LYS A 479 20.53 30.76 -3.36
CA LYS A 479 21.79 30.62 -2.57
C LYS A 479 22.86 31.65 -2.94
N THR A 480 22.53 32.94 -2.86
CA THR A 480 23.45 34.06 -3.14
C THR A 480 23.71 34.92 -1.90
N ARG A 481 24.85 35.64 -1.87
CA ARG A 481 25.14 36.60 -0.78
C ARG A 481 24.05 37.66 -0.64
N GLU A 482 23.57 38.19 -1.76
CA GLU A 482 22.52 39.21 -1.77
C GLU A 482 21.19 38.71 -1.19
N SER A 483 20.86 37.42 -1.40
CA SER A 483 19.68 36.78 -0.79
C SER A 483 19.87 36.62 0.72
N ALA A 484 21.05 36.19 1.17
CA ALA A 484 21.36 36.07 2.60
C ALA A 484 21.36 37.43 3.32
N ASP A 485 21.90 38.48 2.68
CA ASP A 485 21.86 39.84 3.21
C ASP A 485 20.41 40.37 3.31
N TYR A 486 19.55 39.97 2.37
CA TYR A 486 18.14 40.31 2.42
C TYR A 486 17.39 39.56 3.52
N LEU A 487 17.66 38.27 3.72
CA LEU A 487 17.12 37.49 4.84
C LEU A 487 17.52 38.11 6.19
N LYS A 488 18.77 38.57 6.34
CA LYS A 488 19.22 39.35 7.51
C LYS A 488 18.39 40.63 7.69
N THR A 489 18.19 41.38 6.61
CA THR A 489 17.40 42.62 6.64
C THR A 489 15.96 42.34 7.06
N LEU A 490 15.35 41.27 6.53
CA LEU A 490 14.00 40.83 6.87
C LEU A 490 13.88 40.44 8.34
N TYR A 491 14.82 39.64 8.87
CA TYR A 491 14.84 39.24 10.28
C TYR A 491 14.70 40.45 11.23
N TYR A 492 15.54 41.47 11.05
CA TYR A 492 15.48 42.67 11.89
C TYR A 492 14.25 43.55 11.60
N ALA A 493 13.69 43.50 10.40
CA ALA A 493 12.48 44.24 10.05
C ALA A 493 11.18 43.60 10.61
N PHE A 494 11.22 42.31 10.98
CA PHE A 494 10.06 41.60 11.52
C PHE A 494 9.81 41.85 13.01
N ASP A 495 10.81 42.35 13.73
CA ASP A 495 10.72 42.70 15.16
C ASP A 495 10.07 41.55 15.95
N ASP A 496 8.98 41.77 16.69
CA ASP A 496 8.31 40.74 17.50
C ASP A 496 7.50 39.69 16.70
N THR A 497 7.57 39.67 15.36
CA THR A 497 6.85 38.67 14.54
C THR A 497 7.66 37.36 14.43
N VAL A 498 7.69 36.61 15.53
CA VAL A 498 8.51 35.39 15.73
C VAL A 498 8.40 34.39 14.58
N GLU A 499 7.19 34.11 14.07
CA GLU A 499 6.96 33.17 12.96
C GLU A 499 7.78 33.55 11.71
N LEU A 500 7.82 34.82 11.34
CA LEU A 500 8.57 35.30 10.16
C LEU A 500 10.08 35.39 10.42
N GLN A 501 10.48 35.66 11.67
CA GLN A 501 11.90 35.59 12.07
C GLN A 501 12.45 34.17 11.92
N TYR A 502 11.68 33.15 12.30
CA TYR A 502 12.08 31.75 12.12
C TYR A 502 12.20 31.39 10.65
N SER A 503 11.25 31.78 9.80
CA SER A 503 11.38 31.59 8.35
C SER A 503 12.67 32.23 7.84
N ALA A 504 13.02 33.44 8.27
CA ALA A 504 14.27 34.07 7.85
C ALA A 504 15.53 33.28 8.28
N LEU A 505 15.56 32.78 9.52
CA LEU A 505 16.68 32.01 10.06
C LEU A 505 16.82 30.62 9.40
N GLU A 506 15.71 29.92 9.20
CA GLU A 506 15.68 28.62 8.53
C GLU A 506 16.22 28.74 7.10
N ASN A 507 15.76 29.75 6.36
CA ASN A 507 16.18 29.97 4.99
C ASN A 507 17.66 30.38 4.86
N LEU A 508 18.23 31.07 5.86
CA LEU A 508 19.68 31.30 5.94
C LEU A 508 20.44 29.97 6.03
N LEU A 509 19.93 29.00 6.78
CA LEU A 509 20.59 27.69 6.92
C LEU A 509 20.37 26.79 5.70
N GLN A 510 19.21 26.88 5.04
CA GLN A 510 18.91 26.16 3.78
C GLN A 510 19.78 26.61 2.61
N HIS A 511 20.38 27.82 2.67
CA HIS A 511 21.41 28.23 1.70
C HIS A 511 22.58 27.27 1.66
N LYS A 512 22.91 26.61 2.79
CA LYS A 512 24.06 25.69 2.91
C LYS A 512 25.35 26.33 2.38
N THR A 513 25.58 27.60 2.73
CA THR A 513 26.82 28.33 2.43
C THR A 513 27.46 28.88 3.70
N GLN A 514 28.80 28.98 3.70
CA GLN A 514 29.54 29.54 4.82
C GLN A 514 29.09 30.97 5.18
N TYR A 515 28.77 31.78 4.17
CA TYR A 515 28.36 33.17 4.35
C TYR A 515 27.02 33.28 5.08
N ALA A 516 26.01 32.52 4.66
CA ALA A 516 24.69 32.53 5.29
C ALA A 516 24.74 31.98 6.73
N TYR A 517 25.56 30.94 6.98
CA TYR A 517 25.79 30.42 8.34
C TYR A 517 26.47 31.45 9.24
N THR A 518 27.40 32.24 8.70
CA THR A 518 28.05 33.34 9.42
C THR A 518 27.02 34.41 9.83
N ILE A 519 26.10 34.77 8.92
CA ILE A 519 25.00 35.70 9.22
C ILE A 519 24.07 35.14 10.29
N PHE A 520 23.63 33.89 10.14
CA PHE A 520 22.78 33.21 11.12
C PHE A 520 23.43 33.26 12.51
N ARG A 521 24.71 32.90 12.59
CA ARG A 521 25.48 32.97 13.82
C ARG A 521 25.51 34.38 14.40
N ASP A 522 25.79 35.40 13.59
CA ASP A 522 25.88 36.78 14.05
C ASP A 522 24.55 37.26 14.66
N ILE A 523 23.42 36.86 14.04
CA ILE A 523 22.07 37.16 14.54
C ILE A 523 21.85 36.50 15.91
N VAL A 524 22.02 35.17 15.98
CA VAL A 524 21.72 34.39 17.18
C VAL A 524 22.68 34.71 18.34
N ASN A 525 23.93 35.07 18.05
CA ASN A 525 24.91 35.45 19.07
C ASN A 525 24.66 36.87 19.62
N ALA A 526 24.09 37.77 18.80
CA ALA A 526 23.76 39.12 19.26
C ALA A 526 22.53 39.12 20.17
N GLU A 527 21.45 38.48 19.72
CA GLU A 527 20.19 38.36 20.45
C GLU A 527 19.46 37.08 19.98
N PRO A 528 19.63 35.95 20.70
CA PRO A 528 19.01 34.70 20.31
C PRO A 528 17.48 34.84 20.45
N PRO A 529 16.70 34.53 19.39
CA PRO A 529 15.24 34.66 19.46
C PRO A 529 14.67 33.70 20.52
N VAL A 530 13.55 34.05 21.13
CA VAL A 530 12.82 33.11 22.00
C VAL A 530 12.35 31.95 21.12
N LEU A 531 12.46 30.71 21.60
CA LEU A 531 11.84 29.54 20.95
C LEU A 531 10.42 29.41 21.50
N ASP A 532 9.37 29.58 20.68
CA ASP A 532 7.96 29.53 21.13
C ASP A 532 7.66 28.20 21.86
N ILE A 533 7.42 28.31 23.17
CA ILE A 533 7.01 27.20 24.03
C ILE A 533 5.50 27.31 24.27
N THR A 534 4.68 27.07 23.25
CA THR A 534 3.25 26.83 23.48
C THR A 534 2.79 25.44 23.06
N ALA A 535 2.30 24.73 24.09
CA ALA A 535 1.59 23.45 24.12
C ALA A 535 2.41 22.15 23.93
N GLY A 536 3.06 21.67 25.01
CA GLY A 536 3.23 20.22 25.20
C GLY A 536 4.34 19.72 26.13
N ASN A 537 5.37 20.50 26.44
CA ASN A 537 6.63 19.93 26.96
C ASN A 537 6.95 20.20 28.44
N ASN A 538 5.99 20.68 29.23
CA ASN A 538 5.96 20.36 30.66
C ASN A 538 5.15 19.06 30.88
N ALA A 539 5.45 18.04 30.06
CA ALA A 539 5.12 16.69 30.46
C ALA A 539 6.00 16.40 31.68
N ASP A 540 5.35 16.29 32.83
CA ASP A 540 5.86 15.60 34.00
C ASP A 540 6.78 14.44 33.55
N TYR A 541 7.89 14.24 34.26
CA TYR A 541 8.91 13.20 34.06
C TYR A 541 8.34 11.74 34.10
N ARG A 542 7.02 11.55 33.97
CA ARG A 542 6.24 10.34 34.16
C ARG A 542 5.33 9.97 32.99
N TYR A 543 5.26 10.74 31.90
CA TYR A 543 4.41 10.39 30.75
C TYR A 543 5.07 10.73 29.41
N THR A 544 6.05 9.92 29.01
CA THR A 544 6.26 9.67 27.57
C THR A 544 5.13 8.76 27.10
N SER A 545 4.07 9.35 26.55
CA SER A 545 3.02 8.59 25.87
C SER A 545 3.65 7.74 24.75
N PRO A 546 3.41 6.42 24.69
CA PRO A 546 3.93 5.55 23.61
C PRO A 546 3.39 5.88 22.21
N ILE A 547 2.44 6.81 22.11
CA ILE A 547 1.63 7.07 20.92
C ILE A 547 2.21 8.21 20.05
N LEU A 548 3.17 9.01 20.55
CA LEU A 548 3.70 10.18 19.83
C LEU A 548 5.03 10.03 19.04
N PRO A 549 5.61 8.84 18.73
CA PRO A 549 6.67 8.79 17.72
C PRO A 549 6.15 8.84 16.27
N TYR A 550 4.86 8.55 16.07
CA TYR A 550 4.31 8.23 14.72
C TYR A 550 3.51 9.35 14.07
N LEU A 551 3.29 10.49 14.74
CA LEU A 551 2.52 11.63 14.19
C LEU A 551 3.37 12.86 13.86
N SER A 552 4.67 12.84 14.12
CA SER A 552 5.60 13.87 13.63
C SER A 552 6.10 13.52 12.22
N GLY A 553 5.16 13.19 11.34
CA GLY A 553 5.44 13.05 9.91
C GLY A 553 5.61 14.43 9.29
N TYR A 554 6.78 14.67 8.70
CA TYR A 554 7.05 15.64 7.64
C TYR A 554 6.15 16.89 7.64
N SER A 555 6.50 17.86 8.50
CA SER A 555 6.14 19.26 8.27
C SER A 555 7.42 20.06 8.29
N TYR A 556 7.79 20.61 7.13
CA TYR A 556 8.89 21.57 6.94
C TYR A 556 8.51 22.98 7.44
N ASP A 557 7.41 23.11 8.18
CA ASP A 557 6.76 24.40 8.47
C ASP A 557 6.41 24.52 9.97
N ASN A 558 7.35 24.16 10.84
CA ASN A 558 7.14 24.16 12.30
C ASN A 558 8.08 25.12 13.08
N GLY A 559 8.84 25.98 12.39
CA GLY A 559 9.69 26.98 13.04
C GLY A 559 10.92 26.43 13.76
N LYS A 560 11.38 25.22 13.43
CA LYS A 560 12.51 24.56 14.09
C LYS A 560 13.84 24.69 13.35
N PHE A 561 14.23 25.88 12.87
CA PHE A 561 15.51 26.15 12.18
C PHE A 561 16.77 25.50 12.79
N MET A 562 16.73 25.12 14.07
CA MET A 562 17.77 24.32 14.74
C MET A 562 18.03 22.93 14.13
N ASP A 563 17.07 22.33 13.44
CA ASP A 563 17.26 21.04 12.75
C ASP A 563 18.11 21.19 11.47
N GLU A 564 17.98 22.28 10.74
CA GLU A 564 18.81 22.62 9.58
C GLU A 564 20.32 22.63 9.90
N LEU A 565 20.69 22.98 11.15
CA LEU A 565 22.07 22.92 11.61
C LEU A 565 22.62 21.48 11.62
N ALA A 566 21.78 20.49 11.88
CA ALA A 566 22.20 19.10 11.89
C ALA A 566 22.21 18.48 10.48
N ASP A 567 21.50 19.08 9.53
CA ASP A 567 21.52 18.69 8.11
C ASP A 567 22.86 19.00 7.42
N SER A 568 23.59 20.01 7.91
CA SER A 568 24.88 20.43 7.34
C SER A 568 25.97 20.56 8.42
N LEU A 569 26.23 19.49 9.18
CA LEU A 569 27.16 19.50 10.32
C LEU A 569 28.55 20.10 10.01
N GLN A 570 29.07 19.94 8.78
CA GLN A 570 30.36 20.53 8.39
C GLN A 570 30.33 22.07 8.39
N LEU A 571 29.23 22.67 7.92
CA LEU A 571 29.05 24.12 7.95
C LEU A 571 28.79 24.58 9.38
N THR A 572 27.93 23.87 10.11
CA THR A 572 27.65 24.14 11.52
C THR A 572 28.91 24.15 12.38
N LYS A 573 29.87 23.26 12.11
CA LYS A 573 31.17 23.24 12.79
C LYS A 573 31.89 24.58 12.77
N THR A 574 31.77 25.34 11.68
CA THR A 574 32.47 26.62 11.52
C THR A 574 31.92 27.75 12.40
N ILE A 575 30.66 27.63 12.83
CA ILE A 575 29.98 28.60 13.68
C ILE A 575 29.72 28.09 15.10
N LEU A 576 29.93 26.78 15.33
CA LEU A 576 29.66 26.12 16.60
C LEU A 576 30.27 26.84 17.82
N PRO A 577 31.56 27.29 17.83
CA PRO A 577 32.16 27.91 19.01
C PRO A 577 31.36 29.11 19.52
N ASP A 578 30.79 29.88 18.60
CA ASP A 578 30.01 31.09 18.90
C ASP A 578 28.55 30.74 19.31
N LEU A 579 28.07 29.54 18.96
CA LEU A 579 26.75 29.05 19.36
C LEU A 579 26.76 28.26 20.67
N LEU A 580 27.93 27.76 21.12
CA LEU A 580 28.04 27.01 22.38
C LEU A 580 27.49 27.74 23.62
N PRO A 581 27.60 29.08 23.76
CA PRO A 581 26.98 29.82 24.86
C PRO A 581 25.47 29.58 25.02
N LEU A 582 24.76 29.25 23.93
CA LEU A 582 23.33 28.93 23.95
C LEU A 582 23.01 27.69 24.81
N LEU A 583 23.98 26.82 25.11
CA LEU A 583 23.82 25.73 26.08
C LEU A 583 23.46 26.22 27.49
N ASN A 584 23.64 27.50 27.78
CA ASN A 584 23.29 28.13 29.06
C ASN A 584 21.88 28.73 29.08
N LEU A 585 21.16 28.70 27.95
CA LEU A 585 19.77 29.14 27.85
C LEU A 585 18.86 27.91 27.85
N ASP A 586 17.83 27.90 28.71
CA ASP A 586 16.95 26.74 28.89
C ASP A 586 16.24 26.35 27.58
N ASP A 587 15.78 27.35 26.81
CA ASP A 587 15.10 27.16 25.52
C ASP A 587 15.97 26.42 24.49
N TYR A 588 17.28 26.71 24.49
CA TYR A 588 18.22 26.20 23.48
C TYR A 588 18.97 24.95 23.91
N LYS A 589 19.08 24.71 25.23
CA LYS A 589 19.96 23.68 25.80
C LYS A 589 19.76 22.32 25.14
N ASN A 590 18.51 21.86 25.02
CA ASN A 590 18.22 20.52 24.48
C ASN A 590 18.66 20.38 23.00
N SER A 591 18.24 21.33 22.16
CA SER A 591 18.58 21.34 20.73
C SER A 591 20.09 21.44 20.52
N MET A 592 20.77 22.32 21.25
CA MET A 592 22.22 22.47 21.18
C MET A 592 22.96 21.24 21.67
N MET A 593 22.49 20.60 22.75
CA MET A 593 23.08 19.36 23.23
C MET A 593 22.95 18.22 22.21
N LYS A 594 21.78 18.06 21.58
CA LYS A 594 21.55 17.05 20.54
C LYS A 594 22.45 17.29 19.32
N LEU A 595 22.53 18.54 18.87
CA LEU A 595 23.41 18.96 17.78
C LEU A 595 24.88 18.64 18.11
N LEU A 596 25.37 19.07 19.28
CA LEU A 596 26.74 18.79 19.72
C LEU A 596 27.00 17.28 19.82
N GLY A 597 26.03 16.52 20.33
CA GLY A 597 26.10 15.06 20.42
C GLY A 597 26.25 14.40 19.04
N ALA A 598 25.44 14.81 18.06
CA ALA A 598 25.54 14.32 16.69
C ALA A 598 26.90 14.68 16.03
N MET A 599 27.42 15.86 16.31
CA MET A 599 28.72 16.30 15.79
C MET A 599 29.90 15.55 16.42
N VAL A 600 29.85 15.26 17.72
CA VAL A 600 30.84 14.43 18.42
C VAL A 600 30.79 12.99 17.90
N ASP A 601 29.59 12.44 17.75
CA ASP A 601 29.37 11.07 17.27
C ASP A 601 29.82 10.89 15.80
N SER A 602 29.66 11.94 14.98
CA SER A 602 30.16 12.01 13.61
C SER A 602 31.67 12.32 13.53
N ASN A 603 32.38 12.38 14.67
CA ASN A 603 33.81 12.71 14.76
C ASN A 603 34.18 14.10 14.18
N LEU A 604 33.21 15.02 14.11
CA LEU A 604 33.41 16.37 13.60
C LEU A 604 33.90 17.32 14.67
N VAL A 605 33.46 17.16 15.92
CA VAL A 605 33.86 18.01 17.05
C VAL A 605 34.72 17.20 18.02
N LYS A 606 35.86 17.75 18.40
CA LYS A 606 36.80 17.15 19.35
C LYS A 606 36.57 17.67 20.77
N PRO A 607 36.96 16.92 21.81
CA PRO A 607 36.77 17.31 23.21
C PRO A 607 37.25 18.72 23.53
N LYS A 608 38.46 19.06 23.08
CA LYS A 608 39.08 20.38 23.30
C LYS A 608 38.21 21.56 22.85
N GLU A 609 37.33 21.36 21.86
CA GLU A 609 36.46 22.41 21.30
C GLU A 609 35.26 22.74 22.21
N TYR A 610 34.91 21.90 23.20
CA TYR A 610 33.81 22.14 24.14
C TYR A 610 34.19 21.87 25.62
N ASP A 611 35.48 21.86 25.93
CA ASP A 611 36.05 21.54 27.25
C ASP A 611 35.49 22.43 28.38
N LEU A 612 35.16 23.69 28.07
CA LEU A 612 34.54 24.62 29.02
C LEU A 612 33.23 24.08 29.63
N TYR A 613 32.49 23.26 28.89
CA TYR A 613 31.21 22.68 29.32
C TYR A 613 31.37 21.31 29.99
N PHE A 614 32.58 20.75 30.04
CA PHE A 614 32.84 19.43 30.62
C PHE A 614 32.30 19.31 32.06
N SER A 615 32.67 20.25 32.93
CA SER A 615 32.23 20.24 34.34
C SER A 615 30.72 20.34 34.48
N LYS A 616 30.06 21.13 33.62
CA LYS A 616 28.60 21.26 33.57
C LYS A 616 27.96 19.92 33.19
N PHE A 617 28.36 19.36 32.05
CA PHE A 617 27.85 18.07 31.57
C PHE A 617 28.08 16.94 32.58
N LEU A 618 29.25 16.90 33.23
CA LEU A 618 29.56 15.89 34.23
C LEU A 618 28.66 16.00 35.46
N ILE A 619 28.42 17.21 35.98
CA ILE A 619 27.57 17.44 37.15
C ILE A 619 26.11 17.10 36.82
N GLU A 620 25.61 17.58 35.69
CA GLU A 620 24.23 17.34 35.24
C GLU A 620 23.99 15.84 34.98
N ALA A 621 24.94 15.16 34.32
CA ALA A 621 24.87 13.71 34.11
C ALA A 621 24.89 12.93 35.43
N LYS A 622 25.72 13.31 36.39
CA LYS A 622 25.74 12.70 37.74
C LYS A 622 24.41 12.91 38.47
N GLN A 623 23.84 14.12 38.39
CA GLN A 623 22.55 14.42 39.00
C GLN A 623 21.43 13.62 38.35
N LEU A 624 21.42 13.53 37.02
CA LEU A 624 20.43 12.76 36.28
C LEU A 624 20.56 11.26 36.53
N LEU A 625 21.79 10.74 36.62
CA LEU A 625 22.03 9.33 36.96
C LEU A 625 21.62 9.02 38.41
N LYS A 626 21.80 9.96 39.34
CA LYS A 626 21.27 9.84 40.70
C LYS A 626 19.74 9.79 40.69
N LYS A 627 19.07 10.62 39.87
CA LYS A 627 17.61 10.56 39.70
C LYS A 627 17.18 9.22 39.11
N GLN A 628 17.88 8.70 38.10
CA GLN A 628 17.67 7.38 37.52
C GLN A 628 17.75 6.29 38.60
N ALA A 629 18.84 6.25 39.38
CA ALA A 629 19.03 5.26 40.44
C ALA A 629 17.96 5.35 41.55
N ILE A 630 17.52 6.56 41.92
CA ILE A 630 16.43 6.76 42.89
C ILE A 630 15.11 6.22 42.32
N ALA A 631 14.79 6.52 41.05
CA ALA A 631 13.59 6.04 40.39
C ALA A 631 13.59 4.50 40.28
N GLU A 632 14.70 3.90 39.87
CA GLU A 632 14.87 2.44 39.80
C GLU A 632 14.73 1.78 41.17
N LYS A 633 15.33 2.36 42.22
CA LYS A 633 15.19 1.85 43.59
C LYS A 633 13.76 1.95 44.09
N LYS A 634 13.08 3.06 43.79
CA LYS A 634 11.67 3.26 44.14
C LYS A 634 10.80 2.20 43.46
N LYS A 635 10.96 1.99 42.15
CA LYS A 635 10.27 0.94 41.38
C LYS A 635 10.53 -0.46 41.94
N ALA A 636 11.77 -0.76 42.35
CA ALA A 636 12.12 -2.04 42.95
C ALA A 636 11.49 -2.25 44.34
N ILE A 637 11.38 -1.18 45.16
CA ILE A 637 10.70 -1.23 46.45
C ILE A 637 9.21 -1.45 46.26
N GLU A 638 8.57 -0.67 45.38
CA GLU A 638 7.14 -0.80 45.06
C GLU A 638 6.82 -2.22 44.59
N LYS A 639 7.62 -2.77 43.67
CA LYS A 639 7.48 -4.17 43.21
C LYS A 639 7.63 -5.18 44.35
N ALA A 640 8.62 -4.99 45.23
CA ALA A 640 8.84 -5.89 46.37
C ALA A 640 7.77 -5.77 47.47
N GLU A 641 7.05 -4.64 47.55
CA GLU A 641 5.88 -4.46 48.42
C GLU A 641 4.63 -5.11 47.81
N GLU A 642 4.41 -4.93 46.51
CA GLU A 642 3.35 -5.60 45.74
C GLU A 642 3.48 -7.13 45.80
N ASP A 643 4.69 -7.68 45.71
CA ASP A 643 4.94 -9.14 45.81
C ASP A 643 4.60 -9.73 47.19
N LYS A 644 4.53 -8.91 48.26
CA LYS A 644 4.23 -9.36 49.63
C LYS A 644 2.76 -9.36 49.97
N GLU A 645 1.98 -8.48 49.35
CA GLU A 645 0.54 -8.47 49.48
C GLU A 645 -0.05 -9.39 48.41
N GLU A 646 -0.65 -10.53 48.75
CA GLU A 646 -1.34 -11.43 47.78
C GLU A 646 -2.56 -10.78 47.07
N LYS A 647 -2.61 -9.45 46.98
CA LYS A 647 -3.55 -8.67 46.19
C LYS A 647 -2.90 -8.32 44.86
N LYS A 648 -3.27 -9.05 43.81
CA LYS A 648 -3.16 -8.54 42.43
C LYS A 648 -4.06 -7.31 42.28
N THR A 649 -3.56 -6.12 42.60
CA THR A 649 -4.23 -4.88 42.22
C THR A 649 -4.17 -4.73 40.71
N THR A 650 -5.34 -4.61 40.10
CA THR A 650 -5.59 -4.21 38.71
C THR A 650 -5.05 -2.79 38.46
N SER A 651 -3.74 -2.64 38.28
CA SER A 651 -3.15 -1.44 37.68
C SER A 651 -3.17 -1.62 36.17
N TYR A 652 -4.18 -1.06 35.52
CA TYR A 652 -4.46 -1.17 34.08
C TYR A 652 -3.41 -0.50 33.16
N TYR A 653 -2.26 -0.04 33.68
CA TYR A 653 -1.30 0.78 32.92
C TYR A 653 0.17 0.36 33.01
N TYR A 654 0.53 -0.70 33.73
CA TYR A 654 1.91 -1.19 33.75
C TYR A 654 1.93 -2.71 33.65
N THR A 655 1.93 -3.23 32.43
CA THR A 655 2.30 -4.64 32.20
C THR A 655 3.82 -4.77 32.36
N ASP A 656 4.25 -5.72 33.18
CA ASP A 656 5.66 -6.05 33.51
C ASP A 656 6.52 -6.45 32.28
N ASP A 657 5.89 -6.52 31.09
CA ASP A 657 6.46 -6.96 29.81
C ASP A 657 6.88 -5.82 28.86
N GLU A 658 6.70 -4.55 29.23
CA GLU A 658 7.17 -3.43 28.40
C GLU A 658 8.69 -3.24 28.54
N LYS A 659 9.36 -3.10 27.40
CA LYS A 659 10.79 -2.79 27.32
C LYS A 659 11.02 -1.42 27.99
N ASP A 660 12.04 -1.33 28.85
CA ASP A 660 12.38 -0.06 29.51
C ASP A 660 12.54 1.07 28.47
N ALA A 661 11.99 2.25 28.77
CA ALA A 661 12.06 3.41 27.88
C ALA A 661 13.49 3.93 27.69
N GLY A 662 14.40 3.60 28.61
CA GLY A 662 15.76 4.12 28.63
C GLY A 662 15.82 5.56 29.15
N ASN A 663 16.97 6.18 28.93
CA ASN A 663 17.21 7.57 29.28
C ASN A 663 18.06 8.23 28.20
N ASP A 664 17.39 8.91 27.27
CA ASP A 664 18.01 9.54 26.11
C ASP A 664 18.98 10.66 26.51
N ASP A 665 18.63 11.44 27.53
CA ASP A 665 19.48 12.50 28.07
C ASP A 665 20.79 11.93 28.64
N LEU A 666 20.73 10.87 29.45
CA LEU A 666 21.93 10.19 29.95
C LEU A 666 22.76 9.62 28.80
N THR A 667 22.12 9.03 27.79
CA THR A 667 22.80 8.53 26.61
C THR A 667 23.54 9.67 25.88
N LEU A 668 22.89 10.83 25.74
CA LEU A 668 23.47 12.03 25.14
C LEU A 668 24.65 12.58 25.95
N TYR A 669 24.52 12.70 27.28
CA TYR A 669 25.63 13.09 28.14
C TYR A 669 26.80 12.09 28.05
N ALA A 670 26.52 10.79 27.99
CA ALA A 670 27.57 9.79 27.82
C ALA A 670 28.30 9.96 26.49
N THR A 671 27.59 10.22 25.38
CA THR A 671 28.21 10.54 24.08
C THR A 671 29.14 11.75 24.18
N LEU A 672 28.74 12.80 24.90
CA LEU A 672 29.53 14.02 25.06
C LEU A 672 30.73 13.86 26.03
N LEU A 673 30.60 13.00 27.05
CA LEU A 673 31.63 12.81 28.08
C LEU A 673 32.62 11.69 27.77
N LEU A 674 32.20 10.65 27.03
CA LEU A 674 33.04 9.49 26.72
C LEU A 674 34.37 9.83 26.02
N PRO A 675 34.45 10.86 25.15
CA PRO A 675 35.73 11.29 24.60
C PRO A 675 36.79 11.72 25.63
N TYR A 676 36.39 12.13 26.84
CA TYR A 676 37.29 12.49 27.95
C TYR A 676 37.70 11.29 28.81
N TRP A 677 37.36 10.06 28.40
CA TRP A 677 37.59 8.84 29.18
C TRP A 677 39.03 8.64 29.68
N GLU A 678 40.03 8.97 28.84
CA GLU A 678 41.44 8.82 29.17
C GLU A 678 42.00 10.01 29.97
N THR A 679 41.44 11.21 29.77
CA THR A 679 41.97 12.46 30.32
C THR A 679 41.31 12.87 31.63
N GLN A 680 40.06 12.44 31.87
CA GLN A 680 39.25 12.81 33.02
C GLN A 680 38.76 11.57 33.76
N VAL A 681 39.46 11.22 34.85
CA VAL A 681 39.19 10.02 35.66
C VAL A 681 37.73 9.95 36.16
N ALA A 682 37.07 11.10 36.35
CA ALA A 682 35.70 11.18 36.83
C ALA A 682 34.63 10.66 35.85
N VAL A 683 34.96 10.47 34.57
CA VAL A 683 34.02 9.93 33.55
C VAL A 683 33.83 8.43 33.72
N GLN A 684 34.88 7.68 34.08
CA GLN A 684 34.81 6.22 34.14
C GLN A 684 33.78 5.73 35.18
N PRO A 685 33.72 6.27 36.42
CA PRO A 685 32.69 5.86 37.38
C PRO A 685 31.26 6.14 36.90
N LEU A 686 31.03 7.27 36.22
CA LEU A 686 29.70 7.62 35.70
C LEU A 686 29.22 6.58 34.68
N VAL A 687 30.02 6.31 33.65
CA VAL A 687 29.67 5.37 32.59
C VAL A 687 29.59 3.94 33.13
N ARG A 688 30.47 3.55 34.07
CA ARG A 688 30.38 2.25 34.76
C ARG A 688 29.08 2.10 35.53
N GLN A 689 28.60 3.15 36.20
CA GLN A 689 27.29 3.15 36.87
C GLN A 689 26.14 3.04 35.87
N MET A 690 26.22 3.68 34.70
CA MET A 690 25.23 3.52 33.61
C MET A 690 25.20 2.07 33.07
N LEU A 691 26.36 1.43 32.94
CA LEU A 691 26.46 -0.01 32.60
C LEU A 691 25.93 -0.94 33.70
N GLN A 692 25.64 -0.42 34.89
CA GLN A 692 25.07 -1.13 36.02
C GLN A 692 23.59 -0.76 36.29
N SER A 693 23.02 0.21 35.55
CA SER A 693 21.63 0.68 35.73
C SER A 693 20.63 -0.45 35.59
N ASN A 694 19.59 -0.51 36.42
CA ASN A 694 18.54 -1.53 36.31
C ASN A 694 17.67 -1.36 35.06
N ASP A 695 17.63 -0.17 34.48
CA ASP A 695 17.07 0.09 33.15
C ASP A 695 17.90 -0.60 32.06
N LYS A 696 17.31 -1.63 31.43
CA LYS A 696 17.97 -2.46 30.43
C LYS A 696 18.31 -1.66 29.17
N GLN A 697 17.47 -0.71 28.78
CA GLN A 697 17.64 0.06 27.54
C GLN A 697 18.78 1.08 27.70
N LEU A 698 18.87 1.77 28.83
CA LEU A 698 20.01 2.63 29.17
C LEU A 698 21.31 1.83 29.21
N ARG A 699 21.29 0.67 29.87
CA ARG A 699 22.45 -0.23 29.95
C ARG A 699 22.88 -0.72 28.57
N TYR A 700 21.92 -1.09 27.72
CA TYR A 700 22.15 -1.56 26.35
C TYR A 700 22.76 -0.48 25.47
N ARG A 701 22.18 0.72 25.45
CA ARG A 701 22.70 1.86 24.66
C ARG A 701 24.08 2.28 25.12
N THR A 702 24.33 2.29 26.43
CA THR A 702 25.66 2.56 26.98
C THR A 702 26.67 1.51 26.53
N LEU A 703 26.31 0.23 26.52
CA LEU A 703 27.16 -0.84 25.99
C LEU A 703 27.52 -0.60 24.51
N LEU A 704 26.52 -0.32 23.67
CA LEU A 704 26.76 -0.04 22.24
C LEU A 704 27.66 1.18 22.03
N LEU A 705 27.48 2.23 22.82
CA LEU A 705 28.34 3.41 22.79
C LEU A 705 29.80 3.05 23.11
N MET A 706 30.03 2.18 24.09
CA MET A 706 31.38 1.69 24.45
C MET A 706 31.97 0.82 23.33
N VAL A 707 31.16 -0.07 22.73
CA VAL A 707 31.57 -0.93 21.60
C VAL A 707 31.98 -0.09 20.40
N LYS A 708 31.16 0.89 20.02
CA LYS A 708 31.39 1.82 18.91
C LYS A 708 32.70 2.58 19.07
N ASN A 709 32.98 3.07 20.28
CA ASN A 709 34.16 3.87 20.59
C ASN A 709 35.39 3.03 21.01
N ASN A 710 35.33 1.70 20.88
CA ASN A 710 36.38 0.76 21.30
C ASN A 710 36.86 0.97 22.75
N LYS A 711 35.93 1.29 23.67
CA LYS A 711 36.22 1.46 25.10
C LYS A 711 36.00 0.16 25.88
N PRO A 712 36.68 -0.03 27.04
CA PRO A 712 36.52 -1.25 27.84
C PRO A 712 35.11 -1.36 28.43
N TYR A 713 34.47 -2.51 28.25
CA TYR A 713 33.19 -2.86 28.86
C TYR A 713 33.26 -4.30 29.42
N PRO A 714 32.40 -4.69 30.36
CA PRO A 714 32.33 -6.07 30.82
C PRO A 714 31.84 -7.01 29.70
N ASP A 715 32.66 -8.00 29.32
CA ASP A 715 32.31 -8.99 28.28
C ASP A 715 31.02 -9.77 28.59
N SER A 716 30.68 -9.87 29.88
CA SER A 716 29.42 -10.47 30.33
C SER A 716 28.19 -9.76 29.80
N LEU A 717 28.26 -8.46 29.47
CA LEU A 717 27.11 -7.70 28.99
C LEU A 717 26.66 -8.11 27.58
N LEU A 718 27.60 -8.39 26.67
CA LEU A 718 27.24 -8.91 25.35
C LEU A 718 26.52 -10.25 25.46
N ARG A 719 27.02 -11.14 26.33
CA ARG A 719 26.35 -12.43 26.62
C ARG A 719 25.00 -12.22 27.29
N TYR A 720 24.88 -11.26 28.20
CA TYR A 720 23.62 -10.93 28.89
C TYR A 720 22.55 -10.49 27.89
N PHE A 721 22.83 -9.50 27.04
CA PHE A 721 21.85 -9.02 26.06
C PHE A 721 21.58 -10.00 24.93
N ALA A 722 22.59 -10.75 24.47
CA ALA A 722 22.36 -11.87 23.55
C ALA A 722 21.52 -13.00 24.20
N GLY A 723 21.54 -13.13 25.53
CA GLY A 723 20.69 -14.06 26.27
C GLY A 723 19.23 -13.61 26.39
N LEU A 724 18.93 -12.31 26.25
CA LEU A 724 17.58 -11.77 26.34
C LEU A 724 16.88 -11.84 24.97
N ASP A 725 15.75 -12.54 24.89
CA ASP A 725 14.99 -12.68 23.64
C ASP A 725 14.59 -11.32 23.02
N ASP A 726 14.37 -10.30 23.83
CA ASP A 726 13.99 -8.95 23.36
C ASP A 726 15.13 -8.10 22.80
N TYR A 727 16.38 -8.47 23.09
CA TYR A 727 17.57 -7.69 22.70
C TYR A 727 18.51 -8.46 21.77
N ARG A 728 18.36 -9.79 21.66
CA ARG A 728 19.31 -10.63 20.92
C ARG A 728 19.41 -10.26 19.45
N TYR A 729 18.29 -10.11 18.76
CA TYR A 729 18.25 -9.76 17.33
C TYR A 729 18.64 -8.29 17.08
N GLU A 730 18.21 -7.38 17.97
CA GLU A 730 18.64 -5.97 17.95
C GLU A 730 20.17 -5.87 18.09
N LEU A 731 20.77 -6.60 19.05
CA LEU A 731 22.22 -6.66 19.25
C LEU A 731 22.95 -7.24 18.04
N TYR A 732 22.42 -8.30 17.44
CA TYR A 732 22.98 -8.88 16.21
C TYR A 732 23.02 -7.84 15.09
N THR A 733 21.90 -7.12 14.89
CA THR A 733 21.76 -6.09 13.85
C THR A 733 22.65 -4.87 14.12
N ASP A 734 22.69 -4.38 15.37
CA ASP A 734 23.49 -3.23 15.77
C ASP A 734 24.99 -3.51 15.64
N LEU A 735 25.45 -4.69 16.07
CA LEU A 735 26.86 -5.08 15.89
C LEU A 735 27.23 -5.23 14.42
N LYS A 736 26.34 -5.76 13.58
CA LYS A 736 26.53 -5.80 12.12
C LYS A 736 26.67 -4.40 11.53
N ASN A 737 25.78 -3.47 11.90
CA ASN A 737 25.83 -2.07 11.47
C ASN A 737 27.10 -1.33 11.94
N LEU A 738 27.62 -1.69 13.12
CA LEU A 738 28.87 -1.15 13.66
C LEU A 738 30.14 -1.79 13.06
N ASN A 739 30.02 -2.75 12.13
CA ASN A 739 31.12 -3.58 11.64
C ASN A 739 31.86 -4.32 12.76
N LYS A 740 31.10 -4.79 13.77
CA LYS A 740 31.56 -5.54 14.95
C LYS A 740 30.80 -6.87 15.13
N ALA A 741 30.32 -7.45 14.04
CA ALA A 741 29.55 -8.70 14.06
C ALA A 741 30.33 -9.88 14.69
N ASP A 742 31.66 -9.84 14.61
CA ASP A 742 32.59 -10.78 15.25
C ASP A 742 32.47 -10.79 16.79
N LYS A 743 31.94 -9.73 17.39
CA LYS A 743 31.71 -9.63 18.84
C LYS A 743 30.41 -10.29 19.30
N PHE A 744 29.51 -10.66 18.40
CA PHE A 744 28.25 -11.27 18.79
C PHE A 744 28.51 -12.67 19.39
N PRO A 745 27.95 -13.00 20.58
CA PRO A 745 28.28 -14.26 21.23
C PRO A 745 27.86 -15.49 20.40
N LEU A 746 28.82 -16.36 20.08
CA LEU A 746 28.62 -17.55 19.24
C LEU A 746 27.53 -18.50 19.75
N SER A 747 27.30 -18.58 21.06
CA SER A 747 26.26 -19.42 21.65
C SER A 747 24.84 -19.05 21.20
N TYR A 748 24.61 -17.78 20.86
CA TYR A 748 23.31 -17.26 20.42
C TYR A 748 23.29 -16.96 18.91
N ASN A 749 24.40 -17.19 18.20
CA ASN A 749 24.49 -16.98 16.75
C ASN A 749 23.99 -18.22 16.00
N ASN A 750 22.70 -18.50 16.16
CA ASN A 750 22.03 -19.60 15.50
C ASN A 750 20.60 -19.19 15.11
N HIS A 751 20.04 -19.91 14.14
CA HIS A 751 18.74 -19.55 13.55
C HIS A 751 17.56 -19.60 14.52
N LEU A 752 17.59 -20.47 15.54
CA LEU A 752 16.47 -20.61 16.48
C LEU A 752 16.42 -19.42 17.44
N ASP A 753 17.57 -19.11 18.05
CA ASP A 753 17.66 -18.01 19.01
C ASP A 753 17.42 -16.65 18.32
N LEU A 754 18.05 -16.41 17.17
CA LEU A 754 17.82 -15.19 16.38
C LEU A 754 16.41 -15.16 15.78
N GLY A 755 15.87 -16.30 15.34
CA GLY A 755 14.53 -16.41 14.79
C GLY A 755 13.45 -16.03 15.79
N LYS A 756 13.53 -16.59 17.00
CA LYS A 756 12.61 -16.23 18.10
C LYS A 756 12.71 -14.74 18.44
N SER A 757 13.92 -14.21 18.56
CA SER A 757 14.14 -12.80 18.89
C SER A 757 13.63 -11.84 17.81
N SER A 758 13.93 -12.14 16.53
CA SER A 758 13.44 -11.34 15.39
C SER A 758 11.91 -11.34 15.28
N LEU A 759 11.27 -12.43 15.70
CA LEU A 759 9.83 -12.53 15.71
C LEU A 759 9.23 -11.65 16.82
N LEU A 760 9.80 -11.70 18.03
CA LEU A 760 9.34 -10.86 19.14
C LEU A 760 9.54 -9.37 18.88
N GLU A 761 10.61 -8.99 18.17
CA GLU A 761 10.83 -7.59 17.75
C GLU A 761 9.67 -7.04 16.91
N LYS A 762 8.93 -7.90 16.17
CA LYS A 762 7.75 -7.47 15.40
C LYS A 762 6.59 -6.97 16.26
N LYS A 763 6.60 -7.22 17.58
CA LYS A 763 5.58 -6.76 18.51
C LYS A 763 6.18 -5.90 19.61
N SER A 764 6.01 -4.58 19.49
CA SER A 764 6.37 -3.62 20.54
C SER A 764 5.42 -3.68 21.75
N TYR A 765 4.17 -4.06 21.54
CA TYR A 765 3.14 -4.26 22.57
C TYR A 765 2.44 -5.61 22.37
N GLY A 766 1.78 -6.12 23.43
CA GLY A 766 1.01 -7.37 23.34
C GLY A 766 1.89 -8.57 22.95
N LYS A 767 3.09 -8.64 23.53
CA LYS A 767 4.00 -9.76 23.33
C LYS A 767 3.32 -11.07 23.75
N PRO A 768 3.58 -12.16 23.03
CA PRO A 768 3.02 -13.45 23.39
C PRO A 768 3.57 -13.95 24.72
N ASP A 769 2.70 -14.51 25.57
CA ASP A 769 3.10 -15.22 26.80
C ASP A 769 4.12 -16.34 26.53
N SER A 770 3.89 -17.08 25.44
CA SER A 770 4.69 -18.26 25.09
C SER A 770 4.99 -18.29 23.60
N VAL A 771 6.24 -18.60 23.22
CA VAL A 771 6.67 -18.86 21.83
C VAL A 771 7.57 -20.09 21.82
N VAL A 772 7.17 -21.13 21.08
CA VAL A 772 7.83 -22.43 21.05
C VAL A 772 8.10 -22.84 19.61
N TYR A 773 9.33 -23.26 19.31
CA TYR A 773 9.68 -23.78 18.00
C TYR A 773 8.89 -25.07 17.69
N VAL A 774 8.43 -25.20 16.44
CA VAL A 774 7.69 -26.36 15.96
C VAL A 774 8.54 -27.17 14.99
N ASP A 775 8.83 -26.60 13.82
CA ASP A 775 9.64 -27.22 12.77
C ASP A 775 10.15 -26.15 11.80
N ARG A 776 10.99 -26.52 10.83
CA ARG A 776 11.40 -25.64 9.72
C ARG A 776 11.16 -26.33 8.39
N LEU A 777 10.75 -25.55 7.40
CA LEU A 777 10.63 -26.03 6.02
C LEU A 777 11.64 -25.33 5.13
N LYS A 778 12.29 -26.10 4.26
CA LYS A 778 13.19 -25.59 3.23
C LYS A 778 12.36 -25.01 2.08
N THR A 779 12.73 -23.83 1.60
CA THR A 779 12.06 -23.19 0.46
C THR A 779 13.02 -22.34 -0.36
N GLU A 780 12.54 -21.88 -1.51
CA GLU A 780 13.22 -20.93 -2.38
C GLU A 780 12.28 -19.76 -2.69
N TYR A 781 12.80 -18.53 -2.60
CA TYR A 781 12.08 -17.33 -3.01
C TYR A 781 12.99 -16.40 -3.80
N LYS A 782 12.60 -16.07 -5.04
CA LYS A 782 13.37 -15.21 -5.96
C LYS A 782 14.85 -15.63 -6.08
N GLY A 783 15.11 -16.93 -6.25
CA GLY A 783 16.47 -17.47 -6.39
C GLY A 783 17.26 -17.61 -5.08
N LYS A 784 16.69 -17.24 -3.93
CA LYS A 784 17.32 -17.39 -2.61
C LYS A 784 16.78 -18.64 -1.93
N LYS A 785 17.67 -19.56 -1.59
CA LYS A 785 17.34 -20.82 -0.89
C LYS A 785 17.59 -20.68 0.60
N GLY A 786 16.65 -21.16 1.40
CA GLY A 786 16.72 -21.02 2.84
C GLY A 786 15.63 -21.78 3.57
N PHE A 787 15.44 -21.43 4.82
CA PHE A 787 14.46 -22.03 5.72
C PHE A 787 13.42 -20.99 6.18
N ILE A 788 12.17 -21.43 6.27
CA ILE A 788 11.15 -20.80 7.10
C ILE A 788 11.04 -21.61 8.38
N TYR A 789 11.33 -20.99 9.52
CA TYR A 789 11.14 -21.56 10.85
C TYR A 789 9.71 -21.27 11.31
N PHE A 790 9.03 -22.29 11.81
CA PHE A 790 7.69 -22.19 12.36
C PHE A 790 7.73 -22.26 13.88
N TYR A 791 6.96 -21.39 14.50
CA TYR A 791 6.77 -21.31 15.94
C TYR A 791 5.28 -21.39 16.23
N LYS A 792 4.93 -21.97 17.37
CA LYS A 792 3.60 -21.84 17.95
C LYS A 792 3.65 -20.85 19.10
N TYR A 793 2.65 -20.00 19.23
CA TYR A 793 2.56 -19.01 20.28
C TYR A 793 1.17 -18.93 20.92
N LYS A 794 1.13 -18.47 22.18
CA LYS A 794 -0.08 -18.05 22.88
C LYS A 794 0.01 -16.56 23.14
N ALA A 795 -1.06 -15.81 22.90
CA ALA A 795 -1.06 -14.37 23.18
C ALA A 795 -1.15 -14.15 24.70
N LYS A 796 -2.01 -14.91 25.37
CA LYS A 796 -2.16 -14.94 26.82
C LYS A 796 -1.97 -16.34 27.39
N LYS A 797 -1.58 -16.43 28.66
CA LYS A 797 -1.34 -17.71 29.36
C LYS A 797 -2.55 -18.65 29.34
N ASP A 798 -3.75 -18.09 29.44
CA ASP A 798 -5.04 -18.78 29.48
C ASP A 798 -5.64 -19.06 28.10
N ASP A 799 -4.98 -18.66 27.01
CA ASP A 799 -5.42 -18.99 25.66
C ASP A 799 -5.44 -20.52 25.49
N LEU A 800 -6.61 -21.05 25.10
CA LEU A 800 -6.81 -22.48 24.89
C LEU A 800 -6.15 -22.98 23.60
N THR A 801 -5.89 -22.09 22.63
CA THR A 801 -5.41 -22.46 21.29
C THR A 801 -4.04 -21.86 21.00
N TRP A 802 -3.13 -22.69 20.49
CA TRP A 802 -1.87 -22.23 19.92
C TRP A 802 -2.10 -21.60 18.54
N LYS A 803 -1.42 -20.48 18.26
CA LYS A 803 -1.37 -19.84 16.94
C LYS A 803 0.00 -20.04 16.29
N LEU A 804 0.09 -19.94 14.97
CA LEU A 804 1.35 -20.09 14.24
C LEU A 804 2.04 -18.74 13.97
N ALA A 805 3.36 -18.75 13.99
CA ALA A 805 4.22 -17.64 13.61
C ALA A 805 5.44 -18.15 12.84
N THR A 806 6.06 -17.28 12.05
CA THR A 806 7.21 -17.64 11.22
C THR A 806 8.39 -16.71 11.40
N ALA A 807 9.59 -17.26 11.22
CA ALA A 807 10.82 -16.50 11.05
C ALA A 807 11.56 -17.01 9.80
N GLY A 808 11.93 -16.11 8.91
CA GLY A 808 12.58 -16.41 7.64
C GLY A 808 12.49 -15.25 6.67
N LEU A 809 12.90 -15.39 5.41
CA LEU A 809 13.67 -16.50 4.86
C LEU A 809 15.11 -16.47 5.40
N VAL A 810 15.47 -17.48 6.18
CA VAL A 810 16.82 -17.60 6.77
C VAL A 810 17.73 -18.35 5.80
N PRO A 811 18.94 -17.86 5.49
CA PRO A 811 19.90 -18.57 4.64
C PRO A 811 20.22 -19.99 5.11
N GLU A 812 20.73 -20.82 4.20
CA GLU A 812 21.19 -22.17 4.57
C GLU A 812 22.50 -22.16 5.37
N ASP A 813 23.31 -21.10 5.22
CA ASP A 813 24.54 -20.91 5.98
C ASP A 813 24.20 -20.67 7.46
N PRO A 814 24.59 -21.56 8.40
CA PRO A 814 24.27 -21.43 9.81
C PRO A 814 24.87 -20.19 10.49
N LYS A 815 25.81 -19.49 9.84
CA LYS A 815 26.40 -18.23 10.32
C LYS A 815 25.66 -16.99 9.84
N GLN A 816 24.66 -17.14 8.99
CA GLN A 816 23.90 -16.03 8.40
C GLN A 816 22.43 -16.16 8.74
N PHE A 817 21.85 -15.11 9.31
CA PHE A 817 20.44 -15.12 9.68
C PHE A 817 19.50 -14.50 8.62
N GLU A 818 19.99 -13.58 7.80
CA GLU A 818 19.19 -12.84 6.82
C GLU A 818 19.95 -12.61 5.52
N PHE A 819 19.23 -12.52 4.40
CA PHE A 819 19.79 -12.09 3.13
C PHE A 819 19.97 -10.57 3.11
N GLU A 820 21.12 -10.11 2.62
CA GLU A 820 21.31 -8.70 2.29
C GLU A 820 20.33 -8.25 1.20
N HIS A 821 19.86 -7.02 1.33
CA HIS A 821 19.00 -6.36 0.35
C HIS A 821 19.49 -4.92 0.15
N ASP A 822 19.46 -4.45 -1.10
CA ASP A 822 19.69 -3.05 -1.43
C ASP A 822 18.60 -2.17 -0.80
N ASN A 823 18.83 -1.72 0.44
CA ASN A 823 18.04 -0.68 1.08
C ASN A 823 18.40 0.69 0.48
N ASN A 824 18.20 0.86 -0.83
CA ASN A 824 18.32 2.17 -1.50
C ASN A 824 17.02 2.98 -1.37
N TYR A 825 16.41 2.99 -0.19
CA TYR A 825 15.61 4.14 0.21
C TYR A 825 16.57 5.13 0.83
N GLY A 826 16.96 6.15 0.05
CA GLY A 826 17.77 7.26 0.55
C GLY A 826 17.08 7.89 1.75
N LYS A 827 17.63 7.65 2.95
CA LYS A 827 17.20 8.30 4.18
C LYS A 827 17.98 9.60 4.31
N THR A 828 17.34 10.71 3.96
CA THR A 828 17.79 12.06 4.32
C THR A 828 17.43 12.35 5.76
N GLY A 829 18.38 12.86 6.55
CA GLY A 829 18.14 13.61 7.78
C GLY A 829 17.80 12.79 9.04
N MET A 830 18.80 12.59 9.91
CA MET A 830 18.67 12.37 11.36
C MET A 830 17.80 11.21 11.88
N ASN A 831 18.41 10.03 12.03
CA ASN A 831 18.06 9.15 13.14
C ASN A 831 18.90 9.55 14.37
N PRO A 832 18.35 9.51 15.60
CA PRO A 832 19.18 9.52 16.80
C PRO A 832 20.20 8.37 16.71
N PRO A 833 21.40 8.49 17.32
CA PRO A 833 22.56 7.64 17.02
C PRO A 833 22.39 6.13 17.32
N LEU A 834 21.24 5.67 17.80
CA LEU A 834 20.94 4.26 18.14
C LEU A 834 19.43 3.91 17.99
N VAL A 835 18.77 4.34 16.91
CA VAL A 835 17.39 3.89 16.59
C VAL A 835 17.39 2.93 15.41
N THR A 836 16.84 1.74 15.64
CA THR A 836 16.67 0.64 14.67
C THR A 836 15.97 1.14 13.40
N SER A 837 16.70 1.06 12.29
CA SER A 837 16.16 1.31 10.95
C SER A 837 15.15 0.22 10.59
N TYR A 838 13.86 0.56 10.52
CA TYR A 838 12.88 -0.25 9.80
C TYR A 838 13.22 -0.21 8.30
N GLY A 839 14.10 -1.11 7.86
CA GLY A 839 14.31 -1.43 6.47
C GLY A 839 13.39 -2.59 6.09
N TYR A 840 12.57 -2.40 5.06
CA TYR A 840 11.78 -3.50 4.52
C TYR A 840 12.71 -4.49 3.80
N ASN A 841 13.09 -5.57 4.47
CA ASN A 841 13.81 -6.66 3.81
C ASN A 841 12.83 -7.50 2.99
N ARG A 842 12.90 -7.40 1.65
CA ARG A 842 12.02 -8.11 0.72
C ARG A 842 12.08 -9.65 0.81
N TYR A 843 13.12 -10.19 1.45
CA TYR A 843 13.28 -11.63 1.68
C TYR A 843 12.73 -12.09 3.04
N SER A 844 12.25 -11.16 3.87
CA SER A 844 11.69 -11.50 5.18
C SER A 844 10.23 -12.01 5.07
N PHE A 845 10.00 -13.16 5.69
CA PHE A 845 8.73 -13.84 5.98
C PHE A 845 8.53 -13.96 7.51
N THR A 846 9.17 -13.07 8.27
CA THR A 846 9.09 -13.08 9.73
C THR A 846 7.83 -12.33 10.18
N SER A 847 6.86 -13.07 10.72
CA SER A 847 5.56 -12.52 11.12
C SER A 847 4.83 -13.42 12.13
N PHE A 848 3.94 -12.81 12.91
CA PHE A 848 2.88 -13.53 13.60
C PHE A 848 1.70 -13.74 12.64
N SER A 849 0.99 -14.86 12.78
CA SER A 849 -0.29 -15.10 12.11
C SER A 849 -1.39 -15.36 13.12
N ASP A 850 -2.65 -15.20 12.71
CA ASP A 850 -3.82 -15.57 13.50
C ASP A 850 -4.30 -17.01 13.24
N ILE A 851 -3.58 -17.76 12.42
CA ILE A 851 -3.86 -19.16 12.10
C ILE A 851 -3.67 -20.00 13.37
N LYS A 852 -4.76 -20.65 13.82
CA LYS A 852 -4.75 -21.56 14.96
C LYS A 852 -4.23 -22.93 14.52
N LEU A 853 -3.38 -23.52 15.35
CA LEU A 853 -2.92 -24.90 15.18
C LEU A 853 -4.05 -25.84 15.60
N ASN A 854 -4.50 -26.70 14.69
CA ASN A 854 -5.45 -27.76 14.99
C ASN A 854 -4.70 -28.98 15.56
N GLU A 855 -5.04 -29.40 16.78
CA GLU A 855 -4.39 -30.55 17.42
C GLU A 855 -4.83 -31.90 16.84
N ASP A 856 -5.98 -31.93 16.14
CA ASP A 856 -6.53 -33.13 15.50
C ASP A 856 -5.94 -33.40 14.11
N GLU A 857 -5.12 -32.49 13.57
CA GLU A 857 -4.53 -32.59 12.24
C GLU A 857 -2.99 -32.72 12.30
N PRO A 858 -2.36 -33.44 11.34
CA PRO A 858 -0.91 -33.52 11.26
C PRO A 858 -0.25 -32.13 11.16
N VAL A 859 0.61 -31.80 12.12
CA VAL A 859 1.31 -30.50 12.17
C VAL A 859 2.07 -30.23 10.87
N THR A 860 2.75 -31.23 10.32
CA THR A 860 3.51 -31.09 9.06
C THR A 860 2.67 -30.59 7.90
N ASP A 861 1.41 -31.00 7.78
CA ASP A 861 0.53 -30.59 6.69
C ASP A 861 0.03 -29.16 6.88
N GLN A 862 -0.28 -28.78 8.13
CA GLN A 862 -0.60 -27.40 8.50
C GLN A 862 0.58 -26.44 8.20
N LEU A 863 1.83 -26.85 8.49
CA LEU A 863 3.02 -26.04 8.18
C LEU A 863 3.25 -25.89 6.68
N LYS A 864 3.06 -26.95 5.89
CA LYS A 864 3.15 -26.89 4.42
C LYS A 864 2.09 -25.95 3.84
N SER A 865 0.86 -26.02 4.36
CA SER A 865 -0.22 -25.11 3.98
C SER A 865 0.14 -23.65 4.28
N MET A 866 0.64 -23.38 5.49
CA MET A 866 1.10 -22.04 5.87
C MET A 866 2.28 -21.55 5.01
N LEU A 867 3.25 -22.42 4.70
CA LEU A 867 4.35 -22.08 3.80
C LEU A 867 3.83 -21.68 2.41
N LYS A 868 2.92 -22.48 1.86
CA LYS A 868 2.29 -22.18 0.56
C LYS A 868 1.61 -20.82 0.60
N LYS A 869 0.78 -20.57 1.62
CA LYS A 869 0.10 -19.27 1.84
C LYS A 869 1.08 -18.11 1.91
N LEU A 870 2.17 -18.25 2.68
CA LEU A 870 3.22 -17.22 2.81
C LEU A 870 3.93 -16.91 1.50
N LEU A 871 4.25 -17.93 0.70
CA LEU A 871 4.93 -17.73 -0.58
C LEU A 871 3.98 -17.17 -1.64
N TYR A 872 2.74 -17.65 -1.66
CA TYR A 872 1.75 -17.30 -2.69
C TYR A 872 1.14 -15.92 -2.44
N SER A 873 1.00 -15.47 -1.18
CA SER A 873 0.60 -14.10 -0.87
C SER A 873 1.61 -13.05 -1.36
N ARG A 874 2.88 -13.44 -1.58
CA ARG A 874 3.91 -12.59 -2.22
C ARG A 874 3.79 -12.53 -3.74
N ARG A 875 2.93 -13.32 -4.37
CA ARG A 875 2.63 -13.25 -5.81
C ARG A 875 1.43 -12.33 -6.04
N LYS A 876 1.55 -11.44 -7.02
CA LYS A 876 0.58 -10.35 -7.21
C LYS A 876 -0.84 -10.86 -7.50
N SER A 877 -0.99 -11.94 -8.27
CA SER A 877 -2.31 -12.50 -8.61
C SER A 877 -2.99 -13.25 -7.47
N ALA A 878 -2.21 -13.81 -6.53
CA ALA A 878 -2.74 -14.62 -5.44
C ALA A 878 -2.79 -13.86 -4.09
N LYS A 879 -2.23 -12.64 -4.04
CA LYS A 879 -2.17 -11.81 -2.84
C LYS A 879 -3.53 -11.71 -2.15
N ALA A 880 -4.56 -11.23 -2.85
CA ALA A 880 -5.91 -11.07 -2.29
C ALA A 880 -6.48 -12.41 -1.78
N PHE A 881 -6.40 -13.46 -2.59
CA PHE A 881 -6.89 -14.80 -2.24
C PHE A 881 -6.29 -15.35 -0.94
N TYR A 882 -5.01 -15.10 -0.69
CA TYR A 882 -4.31 -15.61 0.51
C TYR A 882 -4.21 -14.58 1.66
N GLU A 883 -4.43 -13.29 1.44
CA GLU A 883 -4.43 -12.27 2.50
C GLU A 883 -5.81 -12.06 3.12
N GLU A 884 -6.91 -12.11 2.35
CA GLU A 884 -8.28 -11.90 2.84
C GLU A 884 -8.71 -12.91 3.92
N GLU A 885 -8.09 -14.08 3.98
CA GLU A 885 -8.35 -15.05 5.06
C GLU A 885 -7.80 -14.62 6.43
N ASN A 886 -6.82 -13.73 6.50
CA ASN A 886 -6.22 -13.28 7.77
C ASN A 886 -6.94 -12.08 8.38
N ASP A 887 -7.66 -11.28 7.58
CA ASP A 887 -8.36 -10.07 8.03
C ASP A 887 -9.88 -10.20 7.83
N ARG A 888 -10.54 -10.99 8.69
CA ARG A 888 -11.94 -10.69 9.07
C ARG A 888 -11.98 -9.54 10.08
N VAL A 889 -11.34 -8.43 9.73
CA VAL A 889 -11.77 -7.10 10.18
C VAL A 889 -12.78 -6.66 9.12
N PRO A 890 -13.98 -6.17 9.47
CA PRO A 890 -14.92 -5.71 8.45
C PRO A 890 -14.22 -4.62 7.63
N THR A 891 -13.91 -4.95 6.38
CA THR A 891 -13.57 -3.98 5.35
C THR A 891 -14.75 -3.02 5.26
N THR A 892 -14.64 -1.88 5.93
CA THR A 892 -15.33 -0.68 5.49
C THR A 892 -14.92 -0.45 4.04
N ASP A 893 -15.91 -0.37 3.15
CA ASP A 893 -15.85 -0.07 1.72
C ASP A 893 -14.65 0.79 1.28
N TYR A 894 -13.49 0.17 1.09
CA TYR A 894 -12.31 0.80 0.49
C TYR A 894 -11.61 -0.21 -0.42
N SER A 895 -12.35 -0.67 -1.41
CA SER A 895 -11.83 -1.21 -2.67
C SER A 895 -12.76 -0.75 -3.79
N ASP A 896 -12.54 0.48 -4.25
CA ASP A 896 -13.02 0.99 -5.54
C ASP A 896 -11.93 1.92 -6.10
#